data_AF-A0A0F7KE08-F1
#
_entry.id   AF-A0A0F7KE08-F1
#
_cell.length_a   1.000
_cell.length_b   1.000
_cell.length_c   1.000
_cell.angle_alpha   90.00
_cell.angle_beta   90.00
_cell.angle_gamma   90.00
#
_symmetry.space_group_name_H-M   'P 1'
#
loop_
_entity.id
_entity.type
_entity.pdbx_description
1 polymer ?
#
loop_
_entity_poly.entity_id
_entity_poly.type
_entity_poly.pdbx_seq_one_letter_code
_entity_poly.pdbx_strand_id
1 'polypeptide(L)'
;MKSICITGAVQSNLQIVADILHQAGMKQPKPIKNDNSVDIRFWHEQVMALAMEDFGNARSIANPGRLWEQLASDIFVANINSRIWGWSNTDSTWLLDYWLNFEPHLNFILVCISPQQMLAGAMASETDALSVEMVMNTWQAYHQELLRFHLRNPQRSLLVDFNECVSYPESLIERCAEQWKLPLTTSFDSIQFEITTDSLAIYLAHQLCQDYPQVTSLQHELAATLTHLSDGDQTNKTSTLGPTQIIAGYRALCDRSAELRQIQAVEEELANLRISFEQALASYTQKQKDNEDVFNEATREIEFLLQQLRQTQEELEAAFVKHESQQAQINSLTQTNAALGAEQEALLQEKTVMAAQQEALKQEVTMLSNMCEEQRSLVKQYWKEIETLTQERDTHVNQAAERQARIDSLAQANVALKIDQETLLKEKSTMLAQQEELKLGVAALSKARDEQNALATHRQEQIEVLKQERDSYANQVVEQQARIESLNQVNAALKNDKEAQIKETSTVMAQFWALKQEVVTLNRLHDEQNALANQLQSQIEALTQEHTSHVAEKQAHIDSLTQANAVLKTDNEALAQQNSALVSQLEQLDKNQTENNELLLLQLHQAQLESEQSFRQQQEETLGRLQIAEARWQRLLQRNPAYLDYEAIEILPASASEDSAITWRLTNFFVAEHLLPNLEFRTPLEQGIAGIIFTRSSESISLFTRWPASARQHNELILMPVGERMSTEKFIETSFELTTSDWDLIQALIALLIEKLASPDFIKEYTDIQAEAFRSGLEKFMQILKRFPATVRYDQVQLKSEHTTLGYEHLWLHFDNFSFHGKRWPEFEFRIACANVEPNQFGAHPRLEFPEEGGQAPFNAWFVESYDDFGTKLELRFAQPDAMDMAIWWRLTEHDRIFLAALIKRLPFILETVQISGGKLQRPWAEWNKMATEIQRIFAMRTTVSLVPTPVPTAPTPVATIKAAIPSTSASFPEEPKQAQESLSVVKTTEKSSTQTASKTGTNKSASGTKRRRVQK
;
A
#
# COMPACT_ATOMS: atom_id res chain seq x y z
N MET A 1 88.73 -28.31 27.11
CA MET A 1 87.99 -27.72 25.97
C MET A 1 89.01 -27.24 24.95
N LYS A 2 88.67 -27.15 23.66
CA LYS A 2 89.51 -26.45 22.67
C LYS A 2 88.62 -25.52 21.86
N SER A 3 89.11 -24.30 21.64
CA SER A 3 88.33 -23.19 21.10
C SER A 3 89.14 -22.47 20.02
N ILE A 4 88.48 -21.99 18.98
CA ILE A 4 89.09 -21.10 17.96
C ILE A 4 88.32 -19.78 17.91
N CYS A 5 89.04 -18.66 18.00
CA CYS A 5 88.55 -17.34 17.63
C CYS A 5 89.07 -17.01 16.23
N ILE A 6 88.17 -16.70 15.29
CA ILE A 6 88.49 -16.35 13.90
C ILE A 6 88.15 -14.87 13.72
N THR A 7 89.16 -14.05 13.44
CA THR A 7 88.99 -12.59 13.41
C THR A 7 89.87 -11.90 12.38
N GLY A 8 89.49 -10.68 12.00
CA GLY A 8 90.03 -9.91 10.89
C GLY A 8 89.03 -8.87 10.38
N ALA A 9 89.41 -8.14 9.33
CA ALA A 9 88.76 -6.87 8.99
C ALA A 9 87.39 -6.95 8.29
N VAL A 10 86.94 -8.13 7.82
CA VAL A 10 85.72 -8.30 7.01
C VAL A 10 84.93 -9.55 7.40
N GLN A 11 83.74 -9.38 7.96
CA GLN A 11 82.95 -10.46 8.59
C GLN A 11 82.55 -11.60 7.64
N SER A 12 82.19 -11.30 6.39
CA SER A 12 81.84 -12.33 5.39
C SER A 12 83.01 -13.28 5.11
N ASN A 13 84.23 -12.74 5.02
CA ASN A 13 85.45 -13.50 4.79
C ASN A 13 85.77 -14.39 6.00
N LEU A 14 85.57 -13.87 7.23
CA LEU A 14 85.71 -14.67 8.46
C LEU A 14 84.69 -15.82 8.53
N GLN A 15 83.48 -15.60 8.04
CA GLN A 15 82.44 -16.63 8.03
C GLN A 15 82.82 -17.80 7.10
N ILE A 16 83.34 -17.51 5.90
CA ILE A 16 83.85 -18.54 4.97
C ILE A 16 84.97 -19.37 5.63
N VAL A 17 85.92 -18.71 6.30
CA VAL A 17 87.01 -19.41 7.02
C VAL A 17 86.48 -20.23 8.21
N ALA A 18 85.44 -19.75 8.90
CA ALA A 18 84.77 -20.53 9.95
C ALA A 18 84.04 -21.75 9.37
N ASP A 19 83.39 -21.63 8.22
CA ASP A 19 82.63 -22.73 7.61
C ASP A 19 83.51 -23.83 7.00
N ILE A 20 84.69 -23.49 6.48
CA ILE A 20 85.77 -24.45 6.19
C ILE A 20 86.10 -25.28 7.45
N LEU A 21 86.25 -24.64 8.60
CA LEU A 21 86.56 -25.31 9.87
C LEU A 21 85.34 -26.04 10.47
N HIS A 22 84.12 -25.58 10.21
CA HIS A 22 82.88 -26.28 10.60
C HIS A 22 82.74 -27.61 9.86
N GLN A 23 83.01 -27.63 8.55
CA GLN A 23 83.08 -28.86 7.75
C GLN A 23 84.15 -29.82 8.32
N ALA A 24 85.31 -29.29 8.69
CA ALA A 24 86.39 -30.04 9.33
C ALA A 24 86.08 -30.54 10.77
N GLY A 25 84.90 -30.25 11.31
CA GLY A 25 84.40 -30.79 12.58
C GLY A 25 84.32 -29.79 13.75
N MET A 26 84.72 -28.52 13.55
CA MET A 26 84.43 -27.45 14.51
C MET A 26 82.92 -27.29 14.71
N LYS A 27 82.48 -27.02 15.94
CA LYS A 27 81.07 -26.68 16.20
C LYS A 27 80.87 -25.17 16.28
N GLN A 28 79.77 -24.72 15.67
CA GLN A 28 79.23 -23.37 15.81
C GLN A 28 78.95 -23.04 17.30
N PRO A 29 79.00 -21.75 17.67
CA PRO A 29 78.82 -21.32 19.05
C PRO A 29 77.35 -21.42 19.46
N LYS A 30 77.10 -22.08 20.59
CA LYS A 30 75.76 -22.16 21.20
C LYS A 30 75.49 -20.93 22.09
N PRO A 31 74.24 -20.43 22.11
CA PRO A 31 73.82 -19.39 23.07
C PRO A 31 73.75 -19.94 24.50
N ILE A 32 73.54 -19.04 25.46
CA ILE A 32 73.38 -19.39 26.89
C ILE A 32 72.15 -20.29 27.08
N LYS A 33 72.26 -21.32 27.93
CA LYS A 33 71.24 -22.38 28.11
C LYS A 33 69.83 -21.91 28.50
N ASN A 34 69.70 -20.68 28.99
CA ASN A 34 68.44 -20.09 29.47
C ASN A 34 67.87 -19.03 28.51
N ASP A 35 68.64 -18.59 27.51
CA ASP A 35 68.23 -17.53 26.57
C ASP A 35 68.94 -17.74 25.21
N ASN A 36 68.15 -18.09 24.20
CA ASN A 36 68.66 -18.33 22.85
C ASN A 36 69.07 -17.05 22.09
N SER A 37 68.74 -15.85 22.61
CA SER A 37 69.15 -14.58 22.01
C SER A 37 70.58 -14.17 22.38
N VAL A 38 71.11 -14.66 23.51
CA VAL A 38 72.44 -14.31 24.01
C VAL A 38 73.47 -15.32 23.51
N ASP A 39 74.04 -15.03 22.34
CA ASP A 39 75.19 -15.74 21.75
C ASP A 39 76.50 -14.92 21.80
N ILE A 40 77.56 -15.49 21.23
CA ILE A 40 78.89 -14.85 21.19
C ILE A 40 78.96 -13.62 20.26
N ARG A 41 78.05 -13.46 19.31
CA ARG A 41 77.98 -12.29 18.41
C ARG A 41 77.30 -11.13 19.13
N PHE A 42 76.14 -11.38 19.74
CA PHE A 42 75.44 -10.42 20.61
C PHE A 42 76.36 -9.90 21.73
N TRP A 43 77.17 -10.76 22.32
CA TRP A 43 78.16 -10.36 23.32
C TRP A 43 79.19 -9.35 22.76
N HIS A 44 79.71 -9.57 21.54
CA HIS A 44 80.66 -8.63 20.91
C HIS A 44 79.96 -7.32 20.52
N GLU A 45 78.78 -7.39 19.89
CA GLU A 45 77.97 -6.23 19.49
C GLU A 45 77.72 -5.30 20.68
N GLN A 46 77.28 -5.85 21.83
CA GLN A 46 77.01 -5.07 23.03
C GLN A 46 78.27 -4.51 23.71
N VAL A 47 79.38 -5.25 23.74
CA VAL A 47 80.65 -4.78 24.30
C VAL A 47 81.26 -3.66 23.44
N MET A 48 81.19 -3.79 22.12
CA MET A 48 81.73 -2.79 21.19
C MET A 48 80.86 -1.53 21.13
N ALA A 49 79.53 -1.65 21.20
CA ALA A 49 78.63 -0.48 21.28
C ALA A 49 78.99 0.43 22.46
N LEU A 50 79.14 -0.14 23.66
CA LEU A 50 79.55 0.61 24.86
C LEU A 50 80.96 1.23 24.72
N ALA A 51 81.91 0.48 24.15
CA ALA A 51 83.27 1.01 23.92
C ALA A 51 83.30 2.14 22.87
N MET A 52 82.40 2.12 21.88
CA MET A 52 82.25 3.20 20.90
C MET A 52 81.60 4.44 21.52
N GLU A 53 80.67 4.30 22.46
CA GLU A 53 80.12 5.42 23.24
C GLU A 53 81.18 6.06 24.15
N ASP A 54 81.96 5.26 24.89
CA ASP A 54 82.97 5.76 25.85
C ASP A 54 84.21 6.39 25.17
N PHE A 55 84.65 5.88 24.01
CA PHE A 55 85.95 6.25 23.40
C PHE A 55 85.87 6.81 21.96
N GLY A 56 84.72 6.75 21.30
CA GLY A 56 84.48 7.32 19.98
C GLY A 56 85.26 6.68 18.82
N ASN A 57 85.92 5.53 19.03
CA ASN A 57 86.60 4.72 18.01
C ASN A 57 86.98 3.35 18.61
N ALA A 58 87.07 2.34 17.74
CA ALA A 58 87.50 1.00 18.15
C ALA A 58 88.99 0.98 18.55
N ARG A 59 89.32 0.28 19.64
CA ARG A 59 90.66 0.13 20.23
C ARG A 59 90.76 -1.22 20.94
N SER A 60 91.98 -1.69 21.24
CA SER A 60 92.14 -2.91 22.05
C SER A 60 91.54 -2.75 23.47
N ILE A 61 90.60 -3.63 23.80
CA ILE A 61 89.92 -3.75 25.09
C ILE A 61 90.48 -4.99 25.79
N ALA A 62 91.27 -4.78 26.85
CA ALA A 62 91.79 -5.88 27.68
C ALA A 62 90.84 -6.31 28.80
N ASN A 63 89.90 -5.44 29.21
CA ASN A 63 88.94 -5.68 30.29
C ASN A 63 87.58 -5.07 29.91
N PRO A 64 86.61 -5.84 29.41
CA PRO A 64 85.27 -5.34 29.10
C PRO A 64 84.43 -5.10 30.37
N GLY A 65 84.81 -5.70 31.51
CA GLY A 65 84.17 -5.51 32.80
C GLY A 65 83.31 -6.69 33.24
N ARG A 66 83.08 -6.77 34.56
CA ARG A 66 82.58 -7.98 35.26
C ARG A 66 81.27 -8.57 34.73
N LEU A 67 80.34 -7.76 34.23
CA LEU A 67 79.08 -8.24 33.66
C LEU A 67 79.34 -9.03 32.37
N TRP A 68 80.18 -8.49 31.49
CA TRP A 68 80.56 -9.12 30.23
C TRP A 68 81.49 -10.31 30.46
N GLU A 69 82.38 -10.25 31.45
CA GLU A 69 83.18 -11.40 31.90
C GLU A 69 82.31 -12.58 32.38
N GLN A 70 81.22 -12.30 33.10
CA GLN A 70 80.26 -13.32 33.52
C GLN A 70 79.50 -13.91 32.33
N LEU A 71 78.96 -13.08 31.42
CA LEU A 71 78.25 -13.55 30.24
C LEU A 71 79.16 -14.37 29.29
N ALA A 72 80.42 -13.98 29.12
CA ALA A 72 81.42 -14.77 28.39
C ALA A 72 81.62 -16.15 29.06
N SER A 73 81.66 -16.19 30.39
CA SER A 73 81.78 -17.44 31.15
C SER A 73 80.57 -18.36 30.93
N ASP A 74 79.35 -17.80 30.94
CA ASP A 74 78.12 -18.56 30.70
C ASP A 74 78.03 -19.11 29.25
N ILE A 75 78.51 -18.36 28.25
CA ILE A 75 78.62 -18.82 26.85
C ILE A 75 79.63 -19.98 26.74
N PHE A 76 80.78 -19.90 27.42
CA PHE A 76 81.76 -21.00 27.45
C PHE A 76 81.19 -22.24 28.17
N VAL A 77 80.43 -22.07 29.26
CA VAL A 77 79.73 -23.16 29.97
C VAL A 77 78.61 -23.78 29.11
N ALA A 78 77.97 -23.03 28.22
CA ALA A 78 77.02 -23.57 27.24
C ALA A 78 77.71 -24.47 26.20
N ASN A 79 78.94 -24.14 25.82
CA ASN A 79 79.72 -24.83 24.79
C ASN A 79 80.66 -25.94 25.32
N ILE A 80 80.77 -26.12 26.64
CA ILE A 80 81.80 -26.99 27.29
C ILE A 80 81.80 -28.47 26.84
N ASN A 81 80.66 -28.97 26.36
CA ASN A 81 80.52 -30.35 25.87
C ASN A 81 80.99 -30.53 24.40
N SER A 82 81.34 -29.45 23.69
CA SER A 82 81.89 -29.50 22.33
C SER A 82 83.37 -29.90 22.36
N ARG A 83 83.74 -30.95 21.62
CA ARG A 83 85.13 -31.45 21.51
C ARG A 83 86.09 -30.37 20.97
N ILE A 84 85.58 -29.61 20.01
CA ILE A 84 86.13 -28.36 19.48
C ILE A 84 84.96 -27.49 19.01
N TRP A 85 85.08 -26.17 19.20
CA TRP A 85 84.12 -25.16 18.76
C TRP A 85 84.87 -23.86 18.45
N GLY A 86 84.19 -22.89 17.85
CA GLY A 86 84.76 -21.57 17.61
C GLY A 86 83.73 -20.56 17.15
N TRP A 87 84.20 -19.36 16.82
CA TRP A 87 83.37 -18.29 16.27
C TRP A 87 84.17 -17.38 15.32
N SER A 88 83.45 -16.79 14.37
CA SER A 88 83.88 -15.76 13.43
C SER A 88 83.31 -14.41 13.87
N ASN A 89 84.15 -13.48 14.33
CA ASN A 89 83.71 -12.09 14.52
C ASN A 89 84.85 -11.09 14.27
N THR A 90 84.62 -10.10 13.40
CA THR A 90 85.50 -8.95 13.16
C THR A 90 85.85 -8.20 14.45
N ASP A 91 84.88 -7.98 15.33
CA ASP A 91 85.07 -7.26 16.60
C ASP A 91 86.00 -7.99 17.59
N SER A 92 86.17 -9.31 17.44
CA SER A 92 87.14 -10.05 18.26
C SER A 92 88.58 -9.55 18.06
N THR A 93 88.89 -8.82 16.98
CA THR A 93 90.20 -8.16 16.78
C THR A 93 90.51 -7.17 17.89
N TRP A 94 89.51 -6.38 18.30
CA TRP A 94 89.62 -5.39 19.37
C TRP A 94 89.61 -6.03 20.76
N LEU A 95 89.21 -7.30 20.87
CA LEU A 95 89.12 -8.03 22.13
C LEU A 95 90.16 -9.16 22.24
N LEU A 96 91.16 -9.18 21.35
CA LEU A 96 92.23 -10.19 21.32
C LEU A 96 93.00 -10.29 22.65
N ASP A 97 93.40 -9.15 23.24
CA ASP A 97 94.14 -9.14 24.50
C ASP A 97 93.26 -9.60 25.68
N TYR A 98 91.93 -9.35 25.65
CA TYR A 98 90.98 -9.91 26.63
C TYR A 98 90.87 -11.43 26.47
N TRP A 99 90.53 -11.89 25.26
CA TRP A 99 90.30 -13.31 24.96
C TRP A 99 91.53 -14.18 25.21
N LEU A 100 92.74 -13.66 24.97
CA LEU A 100 94.01 -14.33 25.28
C LEU A 100 94.16 -14.66 26.77
N ASN A 101 93.75 -13.74 27.64
CA ASN A 101 93.83 -13.86 29.10
C ASN A 101 92.63 -14.64 29.68
N PHE A 102 91.47 -14.57 29.04
CA PHE A 102 90.24 -15.19 29.51
C PHE A 102 90.26 -16.73 29.49
N GLU A 103 90.64 -17.35 28.37
CA GLU A 103 90.75 -18.81 28.25
C GLU A 103 92.14 -19.23 27.76
N PRO A 104 92.93 -19.97 28.56
CA PRO A 104 94.28 -20.41 28.16
C PRO A 104 94.36 -21.35 26.95
N HIS A 105 93.30 -22.09 26.63
CA HIS A 105 93.27 -23.03 25.50
C HIS A 105 92.55 -22.51 24.23
N LEU A 106 92.21 -21.22 24.20
CA LEU A 106 91.72 -20.53 22.99
C LEU A 106 92.89 -20.24 22.04
N ASN A 107 92.72 -20.55 20.76
CA ASN A 107 93.67 -20.23 19.69
C ASN A 107 93.02 -19.27 18.70
N PHE A 108 93.84 -18.54 17.95
CA PHE A 108 93.39 -17.40 17.14
C PHE A 108 93.80 -17.56 15.68
N ILE A 109 92.83 -17.52 14.76
CA ILE A 109 93.08 -17.44 13.32
C ILE A 109 92.84 -15.98 12.92
N LEU A 110 93.91 -15.33 12.47
CA LEU A 110 93.96 -13.91 12.18
C LEU A 110 93.96 -13.76 10.66
N VAL A 111 92.78 -13.55 10.10
CA VAL A 111 92.55 -13.53 8.65
C VAL A 111 92.84 -12.14 8.11
N CYS A 112 93.91 -12.04 7.33
CA CYS A 112 94.30 -10.86 6.60
C CYS A 112 93.67 -10.82 5.21
N ILE A 113 93.52 -9.60 4.69
CA ILE A 113 93.17 -9.32 3.29
C ILE A 113 94.08 -8.21 2.78
N SER A 114 94.29 -8.16 1.47
CA SER A 114 94.97 -7.02 0.85
C SER A 114 94.10 -5.73 0.93
N PRO A 115 94.70 -4.53 1.02
CA PRO A 115 93.94 -3.27 1.03
C PRO A 115 93.18 -3.06 -0.30
N GLN A 116 93.72 -3.61 -1.40
CA GLN A 116 93.04 -3.61 -2.69
C GLN A 116 91.72 -4.41 -2.64
N GLN A 117 91.71 -5.56 -1.95
CA GLN A 117 90.47 -6.33 -1.74
C GLN A 117 89.49 -5.66 -0.78
N MET A 118 89.97 -5.03 0.30
CA MET A 118 89.08 -4.34 1.23
C MET A 118 88.37 -3.16 0.56
N LEU A 119 89.08 -2.41 -0.27
CA LEU A 119 88.50 -1.31 -1.04
C LEU A 119 87.60 -1.82 -2.19
N ALA A 120 87.98 -2.89 -2.91
CA ALA A 120 87.12 -3.47 -3.93
C ALA A 120 85.80 -4.05 -3.35
N GLY A 121 85.85 -4.65 -2.16
CA GLY A 121 84.66 -5.08 -1.43
C GLY A 121 83.79 -3.89 -1.00
N ALA A 122 84.39 -2.81 -0.53
CA ALA A 122 83.68 -1.58 -0.18
C ALA A 122 83.06 -0.87 -1.40
N MET A 123 83.64 -0.99 -2.60
CA MET A 123 83.06 -0.54 -3.87
C MET A 123 81.83 -1.35 -4.31
N ALA A 124 81.67 -2.58 -3.82
CA ALA A 124 80.52 -3.45 -4.11
C ALA A 124 79.38 -3.32 -3.09
N SER A 125 79.50 -2.42 -2.11
CA SER A 125 78.51 -2.16 -1.06
C SER A 125 77.50 -1.08 -1.48
N GLU A 126 76.23 -1.25 -1.11
CA GLU A 126 75.10 -0.35 -1.44
C GLU A 126 75.08 0.95 -0.59
N THR A 127 76.24 1.59 -0.44
CA THR A 127 76.43 2.76 0.44
C THR A 127 76.84 4.01 -0.33
N ASP A 128 75.99 5.05 -0.30
CA ASP A 128 76.07 6.27 -1.13
C ASP A 128 77.38 7.09 -1.07
N ALA A 129 78.24 6.86 -0.07
CA ALA A 129 79.42 7.69 0.19
C ALA A 129 80.67 6.87 0.58
N LEU A 130 81.29 6.19 -0.39
CA LEU A 130 82.56 5.50 -0.20
C LEU A 130 83.73 6.48 0.01
N SER A 131 84.31 6.49 1.22
CA SER A 131 85.56 7.22 1.51
C SER A 131 86.78 6.29 1.46
N VAL A 132 87.64 6.49 0.46
CA VAL A 132 88.90 5.73 0.31
C VAL A 132 89.80 5.88 1.53
N GLU A 133 89.93 7.10 2.06
CA GLU A 133 90.73 7.39 3.24
C GLU A 133 90.22 6.64 4.47
N MET A 134 88.89 6.60 4.67
CA MET A 134 88.29 5.85 5.77
C MET A 134 88.57 4.35 5.64
N VAL A 135 88.37 3.76 4.45
CA VAL A 135 88.66 2.34 4.21
C VAL A 135 90.14 2.00 4.43
N MET A 136 91.06 2.86 3.99
CA MET A 136 92.51 2.68 4.21
C MET A 136 92.89 2.78 5.69
N ASN A 137 92.34 3.75 6.42
CA ASN A 137 92.56 3.90 7.85
C ASN A 137 91.98 2.70 8.63
N THR A 138 90.79 2.21 8.28
CA THR A 138 90.19 1.00 8.87
C THR A 138 91.03 -0.25 8.55
N TRP A 139 91.43 -0.46 7.30
CA TRP A 139 92.29 -1.58 6.91
C TRP A 139 93.58 -1.58 7.74
N GLN A 140 94.24 -0.43 7.82
CA GLN A 140 95.47 -0.26 8.59
C GLN A 140 95.25 -0.57 10.07
N ALA A 141 94.23 -0.01 10.70
CA ALA A 141 93.97 -0.19 12.13
C ALA A 141 93.69 -1.66 12.52
N TYR A 142 92.87 -2.38 11.73
CA TYR A 142 92.65 -3.81 11.95
C TYR A 142 93.94 -4.62 11.79
N HIS A 143 94.65 -4.47 10.67
CA HIS A 143 95.80 -5.33 10.38
C HIS A 143 97.04 -5.00 11.25
N GLN A 144 97.18 -3.76 11.74
CA GLN A 144 98.18 -3.45 12.78
C GLN A 144 97.92 -4.23 14.08
N GLU A 145 96.66 -4.37 14.51
CA GLU A 145 96.32 -5.11 15.72
C GLU A 145 96.45 -6.63 15.54
N LEU A 146 96.06 -7.18 14.39
CA LEU A 146 96.32 -8.60 14.05
C LEU A 146 97.82 -8.90 14.11
N LEU A 147 98.65 -8.08 13.47
CA LEU A 147 100.10 -8.23 13.43
C LEU A 147 100.74 -8.06 14.82
N ARG A 148 100.36 -7.01 15.57
CA ARG A 148 100.80 -6.78 16.96
C ARG A 148 100.52 -8.00 17.82
N PHE A 149 99.32 -8.56 17.73
CA PHE A 149 98.92 -9.70 18.53
C PHE A 149 99.64 -10.98 18.11
N HIS A 150 99.81 -11.22 16.80
CA HIS A 150 100.52 -12.38 16.30
C HIS A 150 101.98 -12.41 16.73
N LEU A 151 102.73 -11.31 16.52
CA LEU A 151 104.14 -11.20 16.88
C LEU A 151 104.40 -11.39 18.39
N ARG A 152 103.40 -11.12 19.24
CA ARG A 152 103.45 -11.36 20.69
C ARG A 152 103.02 -12.78 21.09
N ASN A 153 102.16 -13.43 20.30
CA ASN A 153 101.52 -14.70 20.63
C ASN A 153 101.62 -15.78 19.52
N PRO A 154 102.79 -16.00 18.86
CA PRO A 154 102.87 -16.85 17.66
C PRO A 154 102.60 -18.33 17.93
N GLN A 155 102.66 -18.77 19.19
CA GLN A 155 102.32 -20.15 19.58
C GLN A 155 100.79 -20.39 19.62
N ARG A 156 100.00 -19.36 19.93
CA ARG A 156 98.53 -19.43 20.07
C ARG A 156 97.77 -18.79 18.91
N SER A 157 98.47 -18.24 17.92
CA SER A 157 97.86 -17.54 16.79
C SER A 157 98.49 -17.91 15.46
N LEU A 158 97.68 -17.85 14.40
CA LEU A 158 98.06 -18.12 13.01
C LEU A 158 97.62 -16.92 12.16
N LEU A 159 98.56 -16.26 11.48
CA LEU A 159 98.31 -15.12 10.60
C LEU A 159 98.23 -15.64 9.15
N VAL A 160 97.08 -15.51 8.50
CA VAL A 160 96.79 -16.15 7.19
C VAL A 160 96.13 -15.18 6.22
N ASP A 161 96.40 -15.33 4.92
CA ASP A 161 95.68 -14.60 3.88
C ASP A 161 94.36 -15.31 3.53
N PHE A 162 93.29 -14.52 3.37
CA PHE A 162 91.97 -15.03 3.03
C PHE A 162 91.94 -15.85 1.73
N ASN A 163 92.66 -15.42 0.69
CA ASN A 163 92.68 -16.11 -0.60
C ASN A 163 93.38 -17.46 -0.48
N GLU A 164 94.46 -17.53 0.30
CA GLU A 164 95.13 -18.80 0.60
C GLU A 164 94.22 -19.73 1.41
N CYS A 165 93.46 -19.22 2.38
CA CYS A 165 92.50 -20.04 3.14
C CYS A 165 91.42 -20.68 2.26
N VAL A 166 90.92 -19.92 1.27
CA VAL A 166 89.88 -20.39 0.34
C VAL A 166 90.46 -21.28 -0.77
N SER A 167 91.69 -21.03 -1.21
CA SER A 167 92.37 -21.82 -2.26
C SER A 167 92.96 -23.14 -1.74
N TYR A 168 93.38 -23.17 -0.46
CA TYR A 168 94.05 -24.30 0.18
C TYR A 168 93.42 -24.63 1.56
N PRO A 169 92.11 -24.96 1.61
CA PRO A 169 91.37 -25.17 2.87
C PRO A 169 91.87 -26.40 3.65
N GLU A 170 92.31 -27.44 2.95
CA GLU A 170 92.95 -28.63 3.57
C GLU A 170 94.22 -28.24 4.33
N SER A 171 95.11 -27.47 3.70
CA SER A 171 96.38 -27.02 4.29
C SER A 171 96.19 -26.08 5.49
N LEU A 172 95.10 -25.28 5.52
CA LEU A 172 94.69 -24.53 6.71
C LEU A 172 94.36 -25.48 7.87
N ILE A 173 93.53 -26.50 7.61
CA ILE A 173 93.10 -27.48 8.61
C ILE A 173 94.28 -28.28 9.13
N GLU A 174 95.19 -28.73 8.26
CA GLU A 174 96.38 -29.49 8.64
C GLU A 174 97.28 -28.65 9.54
N ARG A 175 97.61 -27.40 9.19
CA ARG A 175 98.39 -26.51 10.07
C ARG A 175 97.71 -26.30 11.42
N CYS A 176 96.40 -26.06 11.46
CA CYS A 176 95.64 -25.92 12.70
C CYS A 176 95.60 -27.22 13.53
N ALA A 177 95.48 -28.38 12.87
CA ALA A 177 95.48 -29.70 13.50
C ALA A 177 96.85 -30.03 14.09
N GLU A 178 97.95 -29.76 13.38
CA GLU A 178 99.32 -30.01 13.86
C GLU A 178 99.73 -29.04 14.98
N GLN A 179 99.69 -27.72 14.72
CA GLN A 179 100.22 -26.70 15.63
C GLN A 179 99.51 -26.71 16.99
N TRP A 180 98.19 -26.92 17.00
CA TRP A 180 97.37 -26.88 18.22
C TRP A 180 96.80 -28.24 18.64
N LYS A 181 97.17 -29.33 17.94
CA LYS A 181 96.72 -30.72 18.21
C LYS A 181 95.19 -30.82 18.21
N LEU A 182 94.52 -30.17 17.25
CA LEU A 182 93.07 -30.08 17.18
C LEU A 182 92.45 -31.35 16.59
N PRO A 183 91.27 -31.79 17.08
CA PRO A 183 90.56 -32.96 16.55
C PRO A 183 89.71 -32.57 15.33
N LEU A 184 90.36 -32.02 14.30
CA LEU A 184 89.76 -31.72 12.99
C LEU A 184 89.98 -32.90 12.01
N THR A 185 89.21 -32.91 10.92
CA THR A 185 89.28 -33.94 9.87
C THR A 185 89.33 -33.29 8.49
N THR A 186 90.21 -33.74 7.61
CA THR A 186 90.41 -33.22 6.23
C THR A 186 89.45 -33.82 5.19
N SER A 187 88.29 -34.32 5.61
CA SER A 187 87.32 -34.97 4.71
C SER A 187 86.27 -33.97 4.24
N PHE A 188 86.37 -33.53 2.99
CA PHE A 188 85.46 -32.56 2.36
C PHE A 188 84.56 -33.19 1.30
N ASP A 189 83.31 -32.71 1.24
CA ASP A 189 82.56 -32.67 -0.03
C ASP A 189 83.06 -31.46 -0.83
N SER A 190 83.27 -31.62 -2.15
CA SER A 190 83.98 -30.63 -2.99
C SER A 190 83.15 -29.38 -3.33
N ILE A 191 82.87 -28.56 -2.32
CA ILE A 191 82.22 -27.24 -2.47
C ILE A 191 83.25 -26.23 -2.96
N GLN A 192 83.07 -25.73 -4.18
CA GLN A 192 83.83 -24.59 -4.69
C GLN A 192 83.31 -23.29 -4.06
N PHE A 193 84.10 -22.71 -3.16
CA PHE A 193 83.83 -21.38 -2.60
C PHE A 193 84.15 -20.30 -3.66
N GLU A 194 83.20 -19.99 -4.55
CA GLU A 194 83.37 -18.96 -5.57
C GLU A 194 83.52 -17.56 -4.95
N ILE A 195 84.73 -17.00 -5.03
CA ILE A 195 84.98 -15.59 -4.73
C ILE A 195 84.59 -14.75 -5.96
N THR A 196 83.42 -14.14 -5.93
CA THR A 196 82.92 -13.24 -6.99
C THR A 196 83.51 -11.83 -6.90
N THR A 197 84.83 -11.71 -7.05
CA THR A 197 85.53 -10.42 -7.06
C THR A 197 85.37 -9.70 -8.41
N ASP A 198 84.75 -8.52 -8.39
CA ASP A 198 84.75 -7.65 -9.57
C ASP A 198 86.18 -7.23 -9.94
N SER A 199 86.58 -7.63 -11.14
CA SER A 199 87.86 -7.30 -11.74
C SER A 199 88.05 -5.78 -11.90
N LEU A 200 87.00 -5.04 -12.24
CA LEU A 200 87.09 -3.59 -12.41
C LEU A 200 87.28 -2.87 -11.06
N ALA A 201 86.52 -3.26 -10.03
CA ALA A 201 86.73 -2.78 -8.66
C ALA A 201 88.14 -3.10 -8.14
N ILE A 202 88.68 -4.31 -8.35
CA ILE A 202 90.07 -4.65 -8.00
C ILE A 202 91.07 -3.76 -8.75
N TYR A 203 90.87 -3.51 -10.04
CA TYR A 203 91.75 -2.62 -10.80
C TYR A 203 91.74 -1.18 -10.26
N LEU A 204 90.55 -0.63 -9.99
CA LEU A 204 90.39 0.72 -9.43
C LEU A 204 91.01 0.81 -8.02
N ALA A 205 90.78 -0.18 -7.17
CA ALA A 205 91.38 -0.27 -5.85
C ALA A 205 92.92 -0.36 -5.92
N HIS A 206 93.47 -1.13 -6.85
CA HIS A 206 94.92 -1.19 -7.07
C HIS A 206 95.52 0.16 -7.51
N GLN A 207 94.78 1.00 -8.23
CA GLN A 207 95.24 2.37 -8.50
C GLN A 207 95.20 3.23 -7.24
N LEU A 208 94.05 3.28 -6.56
CA LEU A 208 93.82 4.14 -5.40
C LEU A 208 94.70 3.80 -4.17
N CYS A 209 95.09 2.54 -3.98
CA CYS A 209 96.01 2.16 -2.89
C CYS A 209 97.43 2.74 -3.04
N GLN A 210 97.86 3.15 -4.24
CA GLN A 210 99.23 3.64 -4.47
C GLN A 210 99.51 4.98 -3.77
N ASP A 211 98.48 5.79 -3.54
CA ASP A 211 98.58 7.07 -2.83
C ASP A 211 98.77 6.90 -1.30
N TYR A 212 98.70 5.66 -0.79
CA TYR A 212 98.81 5.33 0.64
C TYR A 212 100.09 4.52 0.94
N PRO A 213 101.27 5.18 1.03
CA PRO A 213 102.54 4.48 1.26
C PRO A 213 102.65 3.84 2.65
N GLN A 214 101.91 4.33 3.66
CA GLN A 214 101.88 3.73 5.01
C GLN A 214 101.18 2.36 4.98
N VAL A 215 100.02 2.29 4.33
CA VAL A 215 99.28 1.05 4.03
C VAL A 215 100.17 0.08 3.24
N THR A 216 100.83 0.57 2.20
CA THR A 216 101.76 -0.24 1.38
C THR A 216 102.93 -0.79 2.21
N SER A 217 103.48 -0.03 3.17
CA SER A 217 104.54 -0.52 4.06
C SER A 217 104.04 -1.67 4.95
N LEU A 218 102.86 -1.52 5.56
CA LEU A 218 102.26 -2.55 6.40
C LEU A 218 101.88 -3.80 5.58
N GLN A 219 101.41 -3.64 4.33
CA GLN A 219 101.11 -4.76 3.44
C GLN A 219 102.33 -5.66 3.21
N HIS A 220 103.53 -5.08 3.06
CA HIS A 220 104.76 -5.85 2.93
C HIS A 220 105.19 -6.50 4.25
N GLU A 221 104.99 -5.84 5.40
CA GLU A 221 105.32 -6.41 6.72
C GLU A 221 104.41 -7.60 7.07
N LEU A 222 103.11 -7.49 6.77
CA LEU A 222 102.15 -8.60 6.84
C LEU A 222 102.58 -9.73 5.90
N ALA A 223 102.86 -9.45 4.62
CA ALA A 223 103.24 -10.46 3.64
C ALA A 223 104.52 -11.23 4.03
N ALA A 224 105.47 -10.59 4.72
CA ALA A 224 106.67 -11.24 5.24
C ALA A 224 106.43 -12.05 6.54
N THR A 225 105.26 -11.90 7.18
CA THR A 225 104.87 -12.53 8.45
C THR A 225 103.77 -13.60 8.28
N LEU A 226 103.10 -13.64 7.12
CA LEU A 226 102.03 -14.60 6.82
C LEU A 226 102.51 -16.06 6.89
N THR A 227 101.64 -16.92 7.42
CA THR A 227 101.83 -18.37 7.36
C THR A 227 101.22 -18.91 6.07
N HIS A 228 102.03 -18.98 5.02
CA HIS A 228 101.61 -19.50 3.71
C HIS A 228 101.09 -20.94 3.79
N LEU A 229 100.01 -21.21 3.06
CA LEU A 229 99.31 -22.49 2.99
C LEU A 229 99.68 -23.29 1.73
N SER A 230 100.24 -22.64 0.71
CA SER A 230 100.66 -23.29 -0.54
C SER A 230 102.07 -23.92 -0.46
N ASP A 231 102.19 -25.19 -0.83
CA ASP A 231 103.48 -25.88 -1.02
C ASP A 231 104.17 -25.49 -2.36
N GLY A 232 104.79 -24.30 -2.37
CA GLY A 232 105.88 -23.98 -3.29
C GLY A 232 105.58 -23.01 -4.45
N ASP A 233 106.31 -21.88 -4.43
CA ASP A 233 106.77 -21.05 -5.57
C ASP A 233 105.76 -20.64 -6.67
N GLN A 234 104.46 -20.59 -6.36
CA GLN A 234 103.50 -19.84 -7.19
C GLN A 234 103.63 -18.34 -6.90
N THR A 235 104.65 -17.72 -7.50
CA THR A 235 104.80 -16.26 -7.51
C THR A 235 103.52 -15.58 -7.99
N ASN A 236 103.05 -14.59 -7.22
CA ASN A 236 101.75 -13.94 -7.40
C ASN A 236 101.49 -13.50 -8.85
N LYS A 237 100.55 -14.19 -9.51
CA LYS A 237 99.95 -13.72 -10.77
C LYS A 237 98.93 -12.63 -10.48
N THR A 238 99.41 -11.47 -10.04
CA THR A 238 98.65 -10.21 -10.04
C THR A 238 98.23 -9.93 -11.48
N SER A 239 97.01 -10.37 -11.80
CA SER A 239 96.53 -10.44 -13.18
C SER A 239 96.13 -9.05 -13.65
N THR A 240 97.11 -8.31 -14.16
CA THR A 240 96.94 -6.93 -14.63
C THR A 240 95.98 -6.91 -15.81
N LEU A 241 94.76 -6.45 -15.54
CA LEU A 241 93.67 -6.40 -16.52
C LEU A 241 94.07 -5.56 -17.73
N GLY A 242 93.92 -6.15 -18.91
CA GLY A 242 94.18 -5.47 -20.16
C GLY A 242 93.17 -4.34 -20.40
N PRO A 243 93.55 -3.26 -21.12
CA PRO A 243 92.64 -2.14 -21.41
C PRO A 243 91.29 -2.56 -22.00
N THR A 244 91.28 -3.63 -22.81
CA THR A 244 90.06 -4.22 -23.39
C THR A 244 89.09 -4.76 -22.32
N GLN A 245 89.59 -5.36 -21.25
CA GLN A 245 88.79 -5.92 -20.15
C GLN A 245 88.22 -4.80 -19.28
N ILE A 246 89.01 -3.75 -19.02
CA ILE A 246 88.56 -2.54 -18.31
C ILE A 246 87.43 -1.84 -19.09
N ILE A 247 87.57 -1.69 -20.42
CA ILE A 247 86.54 -1.11 -21.28
C ILE A 247 85.28 -2.00 -21.34
N ALA A 248 85.42 -3.32 -21.31
CA ALA A 248 84.28 -4.24 -21.27
C ALA A 248 83.50 -4.12 -19.95
N GLY A 249 84.18 -4.09 -18.80
CA GLY A 249 83.55 -3.90 -17.49
C GLY A 249 82.83 -2.55 -17.38
N TYR A 250 83.47 -1.45 -17.85
CA TYR A 250 82.84 -0.13 -17.86
C TYR A 250 81.56 -0.09 -18.72
N ARG A 251 81.56 -0.74 -19.89
CA ARG A 251 80.36 -0.84 -20.74
C ARG A 251 79.24 -1.61 -20.06
N ALA A 252 79.53 -2.77 -19.46
CA ALA A 252 78.54 -3.55 -18.73
C ALA A 252 77.87 -2.75 -17.58
N LEU A 253 78.61 -1.86 -16.91
CA LEU A 253 78.04 -0.92 -15.94
C LEU A 253 77.15 0.16 -16.60
N CYS A 254 77.55 0.70 -17.75
CA CYS A 254 76.70 1.64 -18.50
C CYS A 254 75.40 1.00 -18.98
N ASP A 255 75.47 -0.22 -19.52
CA ASP A 255 74.34 -0.97 -20.05
C ASP A 255 73.35 -1.32 -18.92
N ARG A 256 73.85 -1.88 -17.80
CA ARG A 256 73.03 -2.18 -16.61
C ARG A 256 72.43 -0.92 -15.95
N SER A 257 73.12 0.22 -16.03
CA SER A 257 72.58 1.52 -15.60
C SER A 257 71.48 2.06 -16.52
N ALA A 258 71.44 1.65 -17.80
CA ALA A 258 70.34 1.95 -18.70
C ALA A 258 69.14 1.02 -18.45
N GLU A 259 69.37 -0.28 -18.23
CA GLU A 259 68.34 -1.25 -17.85
C GLU A 259 67.61 -0.85 -16.57
N LEU A 260 68.34 -0.49 -15.50
CA LEU A 260 67.76 -0.03 -14.24
C LEU A 260 66.87 1.22 -14.42
N ARG A 261 67.25 2.14 -15.30
CA ARG A 261 66.42 3.33 -15.63
C ARG A 261 65.17 3.00 -16.44
N GLN A 262 65.19 1.95 -17.26
CA GLN A 262 64.00 1.45 -17.93
C GLN A 262 63.05 0.75 -16.94
N ILE A 263 63.59 -0.02 -15.99
CA ILE A 263 62.81 -0.66 -14.92
C ILE A 263 62.11 0.41 -14.06
N GLN A 264 62.85 1.43 -13.59
CA GLN A 264 62.28 2.53 -12.81
C GLN A 264 61.16 3.28 -13.55
N ALA A 265 61.29 3.51 -14.85
CA ALA A 265 60.24 4.13 -15.66
C ALA A 265 58.97 3.25 -15.75
N VAL A 266 59.13 1.93 -15.87
CA VAL A 266 57.99 0.97 -15.86
C VAL A 266 57.35 0.88 -14.47
N GLU A 267 58.14 0.95 -13.39
CA GLU A 267 57.61 1.01 -12.01
C GLU A 267 56.81 2.30 -11.77
N GLU A 268 57.26 3.43 -12.31
CA GLU A 268 56.54 4.71 -12.24
C GLU A 268 55.26 4.70 -13.10
N GLU A 269 55.26 4.09 -14.29
CA GLU A 269 54.04 3.85 -15.07
C GLU A 269 53.04 2.93 -14.33
N LEU A 270 53.53 1.85 -13.71
CA LEU A 270 52.69 0.93 -12.91
C LEU A 270 52.12 1.61 -11.66
N ALA A 271 52.88 2.48 -11.00
CA ALA A 271 52.39 3.28 -9.87
C ALA A 271 51.27 4.24 -10.30
N ASN A 272 51.45 4.95 -11.41
CA ASN A 272 50.44 5.84 -11.98
C ASN A 272 49.17 5.07 -12.42
N LEU A 273 49.34 3.92 -13.07
CA LEU A 273 48.23 3.04 -13.47
C LEU A 273 47.46 2.55 -12.23
N ARG A 274 48.16 2.13 -11.17
CA ARG A 274 47.55 1.72 -9.90
C ARG A 274 46.74 2.85 -9.25
N ILE A 275 47.28 4.08 -9.20
CA ILE A 275 46.55 5.25 -8.70
C ILE A 275 45.27 5.48 -9.51
N SER A 276 45.33 5.37 -10.85
CA SER A 276 44.15 5.51 -11.70
C SER A 276 43.10 4.41 -11.45
N PHE A 277 43.55 3.19 -11.13
CA PHE A 277 42.67 2.07 -10.80
C PHE A 277 42.01 2.24 -9.42
N GLU A 278 42.75 2.67 -8.41
CA GLU A 278 42.20 2.98 -7.08
C GLU A 278 41.19 4.15 -7.15
N GLN A 279 41.44 5.16 -7.98
CA GLN A 279 40.47 6.24 -8.26
C GLN A 279 39.21 5.74 -8.98
N ALA A 280 39.36 4.89 -10.00
CA ALA A 280 38.23 4.28 -10.70
C ALA A 280 37.37 3.42 -9.75
N LEU A 281 38.01 2.62 -8.90
CA LEU A 281 37.37 1.75 -7.92
C LEU A 281 36.65 2.56 -6.84
N ALA A 282 37.23 3.66 -6.36
CA ALA A 282 36.55 4.62 -5.49
C ALA A 282 35.30 5.24 -6.16
N SER A 283 35.39 5.61 -7.44
CA SER A 283 34.24 6.16 -8.19
C SER A 283 33.13 5.14 -8.42
N TYR A 284 33.48 3.86 -8.56
CA TYR A 284 32.53 2.77 -8.68
C TYR A 284 31.82 2.51 -7.34
N THR A 285 32.58 2.42 -6.24
CA THR A 285 32.02 2.27 -4.89
C THR A 285 31.08 3.41 -4.52
N GLN A 286 31.43 4.66 -4.89
CA GLN A 286 30.53 5.81 -4.67
C GLN A 286 29.23 5.65 -5.47
N LYS A 287 29.30 5.34 -6.78
CA LYS A 287 28.09 5.09 -7.60
C LYS A 287 27.23 3.93 -7.09
N GLN A 288 27.86 2.87 -6.58
CA GLN A 288 27.14 1.74 -6.00
C GLN A 288 26.38 2.19 -4.74
N LYS A 289 27.00 3.03 -3.90
CA LYS A 289 26.34 3.64 -2.75
C LYS A 289 25.25 4.64 -3.14
N ASP A 290 25.49 5.50 -4.15
CA ASP A 290 24.48 6.45 -4.64
C ASP A 290 23.22 5.71 -5.13
N ASN A 291 23.41 4.58 -5.84
CA ASN A 291 22.32 3.69 -6.25
C ASN A 291 21.64 2.99 -5.07
N GLU A 292 22.39 2.59 -4.05
CA GLU A 292 21.86 1.96 -2.83
C GLU A 292 21.04 2.96 -1.99
N ASP A 293 21.50 4.20 -1.85
CA ASP A 293 20.75 5.28 -1.20
C ASP A 293 19.47 5.64 -1.98
N VAL A 294 19.51 5.67 -3.32
CA VAL A 294 18.30 5.83 -4.17
C VAL A 294 17.33 4.65 -4.04
N PHE A 295 17.83 3.41 -4.00
CA PHE A 295 17.00 2.22 -3.80
C PHE A 295 16.35 2.20 -2.41
N ASN A 296 17.09 2.61 -1.37
CA ASN A 296 16.58 2.74 -0.01
C ASN A 296 15.47 3.81 0.09
N GLU A 297 15.61 4.94 -0.60
CA GLU A 297 14.58 5.99 -0.62
C GLU A 297 13.34 5.54 -1.40
N ALA A 298 13.50 4.92 -2.57
CA ALA A 298 12.38 4.31 -3.30
C ALA A 298 11.67 3.22 -2.48
N THR A 299 12.41 2.44 -1.68
CA THR A 299 11.84 1.44 -0.76
C THR A 299 11.00 2.11 0.33
N ARG A 300 11.46 3.22 0.93
CA ARG A 300 10.69 4.01 1.90
C ARG A 300 9.43 4.62 1.29
N GLU A 301 9.51 5.13 0.06
CA GLU A 301 8.36 5.70 -0.64
C GLU A 301 7.31 4.62 -0.95
N ILE A 302 7.74 3.41 -1.37
CA ILE A 302 6.87 2.24 -1.51
C ILE A 302 6.25 1.84 -0.16
N GLU A 303 7.02 1.81 0.93
CA GLU A 303 6.54 1.43 2.26
C GLU A 303 5.52 2.44 2.81
N PHE A 304 5.74 3.74 2.57
CA PHE A 304 4.79 4.81 2.87
C PHE A 304 3.50 4.73 2.03
N LEU A 305 3.62 4.48 0.72
CA LEU A 305 2.46 4.28 -0.17
C LEU A 305 1.66 3.03 0.22
N LEU A 306 2.32 1.95 0.63
CA LEU A 306 1.67 0.76 1.19
C LEU A 306 0.98 1.03 2.54
N GLN A 307 1.50 1.94 3.35
CA GLN A 307 0.84 2.39 4.58
C GLN A 307 -0.40 3.24 4.27
N GLN A 308 -0.31 4.19 3.34
CA GLN A 308 -1.46 4.97 2.87
C GLN A 308 -2.54 4.08 2.26
N LEU A 309 -2.17 3.15 1.37
CA LEU A 309 -3.10 2.19 0.76
C LEU A 309 -3.86 1.41 1.85
N ARG A 310 -3.15 0.90 2.85
CA ARG A 310 -3.75 0.14 3.96
C ARG A 310 -4.70 0.98 4.81
N GLN A 311 -4.35 2.23 5.11
CA GLN A 311 -5.26 3.15 5.78
C GLN A 311 -6.51 3.41 4.94
N THR A 312 -6.38 3.66 3.63
CA THR A 312 -7.55 3.85 2.75
C THR A 312 -8.41 2.59 2.63
N GLN A 313 -7.82 1.38 2.75
CA GLN A 313 -8.56 0.13 2.82
C GLN A 313 -9.33 0.00 4.14
N GLU A 314 -8.72 0.30 5.30
CA GLU A 314 -9.41 0.29 6.60
C GLU A 314 -10.57 1.31 6.65
N GLU A 315 -10.36 2.51 6.10
CA GLU A 315 -11.41 3.53 5.96
C GLU A 315 -12.54 3.09 5.01
N LEU A 316 -12.22 2.39 3.92
CA LEU A 316 -13.19 1.85 2.97
C LEU A 316 -13.98 0.66 3.55
N GLU A 317 -13.33 -0.26 4.28
CA GLU A 317 -13.98 -1.35 4.99
C GLU A 317 -14.93 -0.83 6.08
N ALA A 318 -14.50 0.17 6.85
CA ALA A 318 -15.35 0.83 7.83
C ALA A 318 -16.58 1.51 7.17
N ALA A 319 -16.40 2.14 6.01
CA ALA A 319 -17.49 2.70 5.23
C ALA A 319 -18.44 1.62 4.67
N PHE A 320 -17.90 0.47 4.22
CA PHE A 320 -18.70 -0.65 3.71
C PHE A 320 -19.55 -1.30 4.80
N VAL A 321 -18.96 -1.61 5.97
CA VAL A 321 -19.69 -2.16 7.13
C VAL A 321 -20.77 -1.19 7.61
N LYS A 322 -20.49 0.12 7.61
CA LYS A 322 -21.49 1.16 7.90
C LYS A 322 -22.62 1.14 6.87
N HIS A 323 -22.32 1.05 5.57
CA HIS A 323 -23.31 0.95 4.51
C HIS A 323 -24.17 -0.33 4.62
N GLU A 324 -23.59 -1.50 4.92
CA GLU A 324 -24.38 -2.72 5.18
C GLU A 324 -25.33 -2.54 6.37
N SER A 325 -24.86 -1.93 7.47
CA SER A 325 -25.71 -1.67 8.64
C SER A 325 -26.90 -0.76 8.31
N GLN A 326 -26.66 0.28 7.49
CA GLN A 326 -27.70 1.19 7.00
C GLN A 326 -28.66 0.51 6.02
N GLN A 327 -28.15 -0.32 5.11
CA GLN A 327 -28.99 -1.09 4.17
C GLN A 327 -29.84 -2.13 4.92
N ALA A 328 -29.33 -2.78 5.96
CA ALA A 328 -30.09 -3.67 6.82
C ALA A 328 -31.20 -2.90 7.58
N GLN A 329 -30.91 -1.70 8.06
CA GLN A 329 -31.89 -0.83 8.70
C GLN A 329 -32.98 -0.34 7.72
N ILE A 330 -32.60 0.04 6.49
CA ILE A 330 -33.53 0.39 5.40
C ILE A 330 -34.42 -0.80 5.02
N ASN A 331 -33.84 -2.01 4.93
CA ASN A 331 -34.61 -3.23 4.64
C ASN A 331 -35.63 -3.51 5.75
N SER A 332 -35.22 -3.38 7.02
CA SER A 332 -36.10 -3.51 8.19
C SER A 332 -37.25 -2.49 8.17
N LEU A 333 -36.94 -1.20 7.96
CA LEU A 333 -37.93 -0.13 7.85
C LEU A 333 -38.87 -0.31 6.64
N THR A 334 -38.37 -0.86 5.53
CA THR A 334 -39.21 -1.20 4.37
C THR A 334 -40.17 -2.33 4.71
N GLN A 335 -39.73 -3.33 5.48
CA GLN A 335 -40.53 -4.47 5.89
C GLN A 335 -41.58 -4.10 6.96
N THR A 336 -41.27 -3.21 7.91
CA THR A 336 -42.27 -2.68 8.85
C THR A 336 -43.28 -1.76 8.18
N ASN A 337 -42.86 -0.90 7.24
CA ASN A 337 -43.78 -0.09 6.44
C ASN A 337 -44.73 -0.95 5.57
N ALA A 338 -44.25 -2.07 5.03
CA ALA A 338 -45.09 -3.02 4.31
C ALA A 338 -46.11 -3.71 5.25
N ALA A 339 -45.71 -4.08 6.47
CA ALA A 339 -46.60 -4.64 7.48
C ALA A 339 -47.68 -3.63 7.93
N LEU A 340 -47.28 -2.39 8.22
CA LEU A 340 -48.21 -1.29 8.57
C LEU A 340 -49.18 -0.96 7.42
N GLY A 341 -48.74 -1.05 6.16
CA GLY A 341 -49.61 -0.91 4.99
C GLY A 341 -50.69 -2.00 4.94
N ALA A 342 -50.31 -3.26 5.18
CA ALA A 342 -51.26 -4.37 5.24
C ALA A 342 -52.22 -4.27 6.44
N GLU A 343 -51.75 -3.77 7.59
CA GLU A 343 -52.58 -3.52 8.78
C GLU A 343 -53.58 -2.37 8.53
N GLN A 344 -53.16 -1.29 7.86
CA GLN A 344 -54.06 -0.21 7.43
C GLN A 344 -55.11 -0.70 6.41
N GLU A 345 -54.73 -1.58 5.47
CA GLU A 345 -55.68 -2.17 4.52
C GLU A 345 -56.67 -3.11 5.22
N ALA A 346 -56.24 -3.90 6.20
CA ALA A 346 -57.11 -4.73 7.03
C ALA A 346 -58.09 -3.88 7.87
N LEU A 347 -57.62 -2.80 8.51
CA LEU A 347 -58.46 -1.84 9.24
C LEU A 347 -59.44 -1.11 8.31
N LEU A 348 -59.07 -0.84 7.06
CA LEU A 348 -59.97 -0.29 6.06
C LEU A 348 -61.07 -1.29 5.70
N GLN A 349 -60.73 -2.57 5.50
CA GLN A 349 -61.71 -3.63 5.25
C GLN A 349 -62.66 -3.80 6.45
N GLU A 350 -62.15 -3.90 7.68
CA GLU A 350 -62.97 -3.98 8.89
C GLU A 350 -63.92 -2.78 9.01
N LYS A 351 -63.43 -1.56 8.76
CA LYS A 351 -64.26 -0.35 8.73
C LYS A 351 -65.37 -0.41 7.68
N THR A 352 -65.13 -0.99 6.49
CA THR A 352 -66.19 -1.19 5.48
C THR A 352 -67.22 -2.25 5.90
N VAL A 353 -66.79 -3.33 6.57
CA VAL A 353 -67.70 -4.34 7.13
C VAL A 353 -68.56 -3.75 8.24
N MET A 354 -67.97 -2.96 9.15
CA MET A 354 -68.69 -2.26 10.21
C MET A 354 -69.68 -1.22 9.65
N ALA A 355 -69.33 -0.50 8.58
CA ALA A 355 -70.26 0.41 7.90
C ALA A 355 -71.44 -0.34 7.25
N ALA A 356 -71.20 -1.50 6.64
CA ALA A 356 -72.26 -2.36 6.10
C ALA A 356 -73.18 -2.91 7.20
N GLN A 357 -72.62 -3.30 8.36
CA GLN A 357 -73.42 -3.71 9.53
C GLN A 357 -74.26 -2.56 10.10
N GLN A 358 -73.73 -1.33 10.16
CA GLN A 358 -74.49 -0.17 10.62
C GLN A 358 -75.67 0.16 9.70
N GLU A 359 -75.50 0.06 8.37
CA GLU A 359 -76.61 0.28 7.44
C GLU A 359 -77.64 -0.86 7.47
N ALA A 360 -77.21 -2.11 7.65
CA ALA A 360 -78.11 -3.25 7.85
C ALA A 360 -78.95 -3.10 9.13
N LEU A 361 -78.32 -2.73 10.26
CA LEU A 361 -79.00 -2.48 11.53
C LEU A 361 -79.98 -1.29 11.42
N LYS A 362 -79.64 -0.27 10.63
CA LYS A 362 -80.51 0.88 10.33
C LYS A 362 -81.72 0.50 9.47
N GLN A 363 -81.58 -0.47 8.57
CA GLN A 363 -82.70 -1.07 7.83
C GLN A 363 -83.59 -1.93 8.74
N GLU A 364 -83.01 -2.69 9.68
CA GLU A 364 -83.76 -3.46 10.68
C GLU A 364 -84.54 -2.53 11.63
N VAL A 365 -83.91 -1.47 12.14
CA VAL A 365 -84.57 -0.46 13.00
C VAL A 365 -85.71 0.25 12.28
N THR A 366 -85.59 0.55 10.97
CA THR A 366 -86.70 1.13 10.20
C THR A 366 -87.81 0.12 9.92
N MET A 367 -87.50 -1.16 9.69
CA MET A 367 -88.50 -2.23 9.60
C MET A 367 -89.27 -2.40 10.93
N LEU A 368 -88.56 -2.43 12.06
CA LEU A 368 -89.16 -2.48 13.40
C LEU A 368 -89.99 -1.23 13.73
N SER A 369 -89.58 -0.05 13.27
CA SER A 369 -90.38 1.18 13.41
C SER A 369 -91.69 1.08 12.62
N ASN A 370 -91.66 0.58 11.39
CA ASN A 370 -92.86 0.37 10.57
C ASN A 370 -93.80 -0.65 11.23
N MET A 371 -93.28 -1.77 11.75
CA MET A 371 -94.07 -2.74 12.52
C MET A 371 -94.67 -2.14 13.80
N CYS A 372 -93.96 -1.22 14.48
CA CYS A 372 -94.52 -0.48 15.60
C CYS A 372 -95.64 0.48 15.19
N GLU A 373 -95.56 1.10 14.01
CA GLU A 373 -96.62 1.93 13.44
C GLU A 373 -97.86 1.10 13.07
N GLU A 374 -97.67 -0.09 12.48
CA GLU A 374 -98.74 -1.06 12.22
C GLU A 374 -99.39 -1.55 13.51
N GLN A 375 -98.60 -1.94 14.52
CA GLN A 375 -99.09 -2.30 15.87
C GLN A 375 -99.93 -1.18 16.50
N ARG A 376 -99.46 0.08 16.40
CA ARG A 376 -100.24 1.26 16.85
C ARG A 376 -101.55 1.44 16.08
N SER A 377 -101.57 1.13 14.79
CA SER A 377 -102.79 1.19 13.97
C SER A 377 -103.79 0.09 14.38
N LEU A 378 -103.31 -1.12 14.67
CA LEU A 378 -104.11 -2.26 15.10
C LEU A 378 -104.68 -2.04 16.52
N VAL A 379 -103.87 -1.51 17.45
CA VAL A 379 -104.35 -1.08 18.79
C VAL A 379 -105.44 -0.01 18.67
N LYS A 380 -105.35 0.94 17.73
CA LYS A 380 -106.45 1.90 17.48
C LYS A 380 -107.72 1.25 16.93
N GLN A 381 -107.61 0.18 16.13
CA GLN A 381 -108.76 -0.61 15.70
C GLN A 381 -109.42 -1.33 16.88
N TYR A 382 -108.64 -2.08 17.67
CA TYR A 382 -109.17 -2.78 18.86
C TYR A 382 -109.76 -1.81 19.90
N TRP A 383 -109.19 -0.61 20.08
CA TRP A 383 -109.76 0.38 21.00
C TRP A 383 -111.16 0.82 20.56
N LYS A 384 -111.36 1.02 19.25
CA LYS A 384 -112.65 1.37 18.65
C LYS A 384 -113.65 0.22 18.71
N GLU A 385 -113.18 -1.02 18.58
CA GLU A 385 -114.00 -2.24 18.72
C GLU A 385 -114.46 -2.44 20.18
N ILE A 386 -113.57 -2.20 21.15
CA ILE A 386 -113.90 -2.17 22.59
C ILE A 386 -114.90 -1.04 22.90
N GLU A 387 -114.79 0.12 22.27
CA GLU A 387 -115.74 1.23 22.44
C GLU A 387 -117.15 0.84 21.92
N THR A 388 -117.26 0.17 20.77
CA THR A 388 -118.55 -0.38 20.30
C THR A 388 -119.10 -1.47 21.21
N LEU A 389 -118.27 -2.42 21.68
CA LEU A 389 -118.68 -3.45 22.64
C LEU A 389 -119.10 -2.86 24.00
N THR A 390 -118.54 -1.70 24.38
CA THR A 390 -118.92 -0.94 25.57
C THR A 390 -120.29 -0.30 25.40
N GLN A 391 -120.60 0.26 24.22
CA GLN A 391 -121.95 0.73 23.90
C GLN A 391 -122.97 -0.43 23.90
N GLU A 392 -122.63 -1.58 23.31
CA GLU A 392 -123.50 -2.77 23.32
C GLU A 392 -123.77 -3.26 24.76
N ARG A 393 -122.72 -3.36 25.60
CA ARG A 393 -122.85 -3.64 27.04
C ARG A 393 -123.84 -2.69 27.71
N ASP A 394 -123.73 -1.39 27.45
CA ASP A 394 -124.58 -0.39 28.12
C ASP A 394 -126.02 -0.42 27.60
N THR A 395 -126.26 -0.77 26.33
CA THR A 395 -127.62 -1.10 25.87
C THR A 395 -128.17 -2.37 26.52
N HIS A 396 -127.35 -3.39 26.75
CA HIS A 396 -127.76 -4.60 27.47
C HIS A 396 -128.01 -4.36 28.97
N VAL A 397 -127.27 -3.46 29.63
CA VAL A 397 -127.57 -3.01 31.00
C VAL A 397 -128.92 -2.31 31.06
N ASN A 398 -129.23 -1.43 30.11
CA ASN A 398 -130.55 -0.79 30.02
C ASN A 398 -131.68 -1.80 29.76
N GLN A 399 -131.47 -2.77 28.86
CA GLN A 399 -132.41 -3.89 28.64
C GLN A 399 -132.56 -4.79 29.88
N ALA A 400 -131.52 -4.95 30.70
CA ALA A 400 -131.58 -5.67 31.96
C ALA A 400 -132.41 -4.90 33.01
N ALA A 401 -132.31 -3.57 33.06
CA ALA A 401 -133.13 -2.72 33.92
C ALA A 401 -134.64 -2.80 33.55
N GLU A 402 -134.98 -2.76 32.24
CA GLU A 402 -136.36 -3.00 31.80
C GLU A 402 -136.87 -4.40 32.17
N ARG A 403 -136.00 -5.42 32.05
CA ARG A 403 -136.34 -6.80 32.46
C ARG A 403 -136.53 -6.91 33.97
N GLN A 404 -135.75 -6.19 34.78
CA GLN A 404 -135.93 -6.15 36.24
C GLN A 404 -137.26 -5.52 36.63
N ALA A 405 -137.63 -4.37 36.04
CA ALA A 405 -138.94 -3.76 36.26
C ALA A 405 -140.11 -4.70 35.88
N ARG A 406 -139.94 -5.54 34.84
CA ARG A 406 -140.87 -6.62 34.49
C ARG A 406 -140.89 -7.76 35.52
N ILE A 407 -139.74 -8.13 36.08
CA ILE A 407 -139.63 -9.16 37.14
C ILE A 407 -140.33 -8.67 38.42
N ASP A 408 -140.19 -7.40 38.80
CA ASP A 408 -140.83 -6.85 40.00
C ASP A 408 -142.36 -6.82 39.86
N SER A 409 -142.88 -6.54 38.65
CA SER A 409 -144.31 -6.67 38.34
C SER A 409 -144.80 -8.13 38.39
N LEU A 410 -144.01 -9.09 37.89
CA LEU A 410 -144.32 -10.52 37.98
C LEU A 410 -144.18 -11.08 39.41
N ALA A 411 -143.33 -10.48 40.26
CA ALA A 411 -143.22 -10.83 41.67
C ALA A 411 -144.51 -10.53 42.43
N GLN A 412 -145.17 -9.41 42.15
CA GLN A 412 -146.50 -9.11 42.71
C GLN A 412 -147.57 -10.12 42.26
N ALA A 413 -147.52 -10.59 41.01
CA ALA A 413 -148.42 -11.64 40.53
C ALA A 413 -148.15 -13.02 41.21
N ASN A 414 -146.88 -13.35 41.45
CA ASN A 414 -146.50 -14.61 42.10
C ASN A 414 -146.87 -14.67 43.59
N VAL A 415 -147.04 -13.52 44.28
CA VAL A 415 -147.62 -13.50 45.64
C VAL A 415 -149.07 -13.98 45.65
N ALA A 416 -149.86 -13.69 44.60
CA ALA A 416 -151.21 -14.23 44.46
C ALA A 416 -151.20 -15.74 44.16
N LEU A 417 -150.35 -16.20 43.22
CA LEU A 417 -150.26 -17.62 42.86
C LEU A 417 -149.72 -18.53 43.97
N LYS A 418 -148.97 -18.00 44.94
CA LYS A 418 -148.45 -18.80 46.07
C LYS A 418 -149.57 -19.28 47.00
N ILE A 419 -150.69 -18.56 47.07
CA ILE A 419 -151.90 -18.97 47.81
C ILE A 419 -152.51 -20.24 47.17
N ASP A 420 -152.42 -20.38 45.84
CA ASP A 420 -152.91 -21.53 45.08
C ASP A 420 -151.91 -22.71 44.99
N GLN A 421 -150.75 -22.63 45.67
CA GLN A 421 -149.71 -23.68 45.59
C GLN A 421 -149.56 -24.51 46.88
N GLU A 422 -149.97 -23.99 48.04
CA GLU A 422 -150.04 -24.76 49.29
C GLU A 422 -151.08 -25.91 49.23
N THR A 423 -152.03 -25.82 48.29
CA THR A 423 -153.03 -26.86 47.99
C THR A 423 -152.48 -28.06 47.20
N LEU A 424 -151.28 -27.99 46.60
CA LEU A 424 -150.82 -28.97 45.60
C LEU A 424 -149.60 -29.81 46.00
N LEU A 425 -148.72 -29.34 46.89
CA LEU A 425 -147.44 -30.02 47.19
C LEU A 425 -147.55 -31.23 48.15
N LYS A 426 -148.64 -31.99 48.01
CA LYS A 426 -149.03 -33.12 48.88
C LYS A 426 -148.68 -34.51 48.31
N GLU A 427 -148.09 -34.58 47.10
CA GLU A 427 -148.17 -35.79 46.26
C GLU A 427 -146.85 -36.48 45.80
N LYS A 428 -145.63 -35.98 46.09
CA LYS A 428 -144.41 -36.55 45.44
C LYS A 428 -143.13 -36.57 46.30
N SER A 429 -142.50 -37.75 46.48
CA SER A 429 -141.45 -37.95 47.49
C SER A 429 -140.50 -39.18 47.34
N THR A 430 -140.06 -39.58 46.13
CA THR A 430 -139.35 -40.88 45.92
C THR A 430 -138.19 -40.91 44.87
N MET A 431 -137.09 -41.67 45.17
CA MET A 431 -136.10 -42.39 44.29
C MET A 431 -134.63 -41.89 44.03
N LEU A 432 -133.66 -42.85 44.14
CA LEU A 432 -132.36 -43.12 43.41
C LEU A 432 -130.91 -42.73 43.92
N ALA A 433 -129.86 -43.51 43.49
CA ALA A 433 -128.43 -43.55 43.99
C ALA A 433 -127.34 -44.20 43.00
N GLN A 434 -126.05 -44.49 43.42
CA GLN A 434 -124.77 -44.74 42.63
C GLN A 434 -123.72 -45.77 43.23
N GLN A 435 -122.51 -46.13 42.61
CA GLN A 435 -121.14 -46.54 43.20
C GLN A 435 -119.98 -47.03 42.17
N GLU A 436 -118.68 -47.36 42.59
CA GLU A 436 -117.33 -47.35 41.87
C GLU A 436 -116.16 -48.41 42.29
N GLU A 437 -114.90 -48.49 41.66
CA GLU A 437 -113.46 -48.83 42.19
C GLU A 437 -112.43 -49.93 41.53
N LEU A 438 -111.03 -49.78 41.51
CA LEU A 438 -109.86 -50.81 41.78
C LEU A 438 -108.31 -50.54 41.31
N LYS A 439 -107.27 -51.47 41.47
CA LYS A 439 -105.70 -51.34 41.45
C LYS A 439 -104.82 -52.66 41.10
N LEU A 440 -103.44 -52.92 41.04
CA LEU A 440 -102.06 -52.35 40.60
C LEU A 440 -100.74 -53.27 40.96
N GLY A 441 -99.58 -53.41 40.20
CA GLY A 441 -98.19 -53.94 40.68
C GLY A 441 -96.96 -54.45 39.73
N VAL A 442 -95.70 -54.80 40.28
CA VAL A 442 -94.51 -55.70 39.80
C VAL A 442 -93.06 -55.20 39.25
N ALA A 443 -91.85 -55.86 39.50
CA ALA A 443 -90.41 -55.61 38.94
C ALA A 443 -89.18 -56.65 39.21
N ALA A 444 -87.96 -56.65 38.51
CA ALA A 444 -86.65 -57.49 38.68
C ALA A 444 -85.37 -57.13 37.74
N LEU A 445 -84.13 -57.77 37.56
CA LEU A 445 -82.85 -58.16 38.34
C LEU A 445 -81.49 -58.67 37.59
N SER A 446 -80.21 -58.32 38.02
CA SER A 446 -78.87 -59.11 38.11
C SER A 446 -77.51 -59.06 37.25
N LYS A 447 -76.32 -59.18 37.97
CA LYS A 447 -74.93 -59.80 37.74
C LYS A 447 -73.70 -59.14 37.01
N ALA A 448 -72.44 -59.47 37.43
CA ALA A 448 -71.11 -58.95 36.99
C ALA A 448 -69.88 -59.92 37.23
N ARG A 449 -68.62 -59.44 37.01
CA ARG A 449 -67.27 -59.96 37.42
C ARG A 449 -66.41 -60.84 36.45
N ASP A 450 -65.50 -60.17 35.73
CA ASP A 450 -64.03 -60.33 35.55
C ASP A 450 -63.29 -61.65 35.16
N GLU A 451 -62.19 -61.43 34.43
CA GLU A 451 -60.85 -62.07 34.52
C GLU A 451 -60.44 -63.37 33.74
N GLN A 452 -59.15 -63.35 33.33
CA GLN A 452 -58.20 -64.48 33.23
C GLN A 452 -58.37 -65.58 32.16
N ASN A 453 -57.74 -65.39 30.99
CA ASN A 453 -56.71 -66.26 30.35
C ASN A 453 -56.37 -65.71 28.95
N ALA A 454 -55.13 -65.53 28.48
CA ALA A 454 -53.94 -66.38 28.55
C ALA A 454 -54.11 -67.70 27.76
N LEU A 455 -54.11 -67.61 26.42
CA LEU A 455 -54.19 -68.77 25.53
C LEU A 455 -53.19 -68.67 24.36
N ALA A 456 -52.56 -69.81 24.05
CA ALA A 456 -51.92 -70.12 22.77
C ALA A 456 -50.70 -69.28 22.31
N THR A 457 -49.61 -69.35 23.08
CA THR A 457 -48.28 -69.55 22.47
C THR A 457 -48.24 -70.91 21.74
N HIS A 458 -48.81 -70.99 20.52
CA HIS A 458 -48.76 -72.25 19.75
C HIS A 458 -48.82 -72.09 18.22
N ARG A 459 -47.74 -71.55 17.62
CA ARG A 459 -46.88 -72.30 16.69
C ARG A 459 -45.59 -71.51 16.40
N GLN A 460 -44.38 -72.08 16.46
CA GLN A 460 -43.88 -73.38 16.00
C GLN A 460 -43.96 -73.50 14.49
N GLU A 461 -42.79 -73.37 13.85
CA GLU A 461 -42.44 -73.40 12.42
C GLU A 461 -41.97 -72.03 11.89
N GLN A 462 -40.67 -71.70 11.81
CA GLN A 462 -39.43 -72.49 11.91
C GLN A 462 -39.28 -73.61 10.85
N ILE A 463 -38.13 -73.67 10.17
CA ILE A 463 -37.72 -74.80 9.31
C ILE A 463 -38.60 -75.00 8.05
N GLU A 464 -38.56 -74.04 7.13
CA GLU A 464 -37.99 -74.19 5.77
C GLU A 464 -37.90 -72.78 5.15
N VAL A 465 -36.91 -72.42 4.33
CA VAL A 465 -35.96 -73.26 3.58
C VAL A 465 -34.50 -72.88 3.89
N LEU A 466 -33.71 -73.86 4.34
CA LEU A 466 -32.24 -73.85 4.18
C LEU A 466 -31.86 -74.54 2.86
N LYS A 467 -31.67 -73.78 1.78
CA LYS A 467 -30.99 -74.17 0.52
C LYS A 467 -30.64 -72.90 -0.25
N GLN A 468 -29.48 -72.89 -0.93
CA GLN A 468 -28.95 -71.78 -1.76
C GLN A 468 -28.57 -70.52 -0.92
N GLU A 469 -27.34 -69.99 -0.92
CA GLU A 469 -26.12 -70.31 -1.68
C GLU A 469 -24.86 -70.28 -0.79
N ARG A 470 -24.70 -71.27 0.10
CA ARG A 470 -23.41 -71.61 0.72
C ARG A 470 -23.09 -73.07 0.48
N ASP A 471 -22.89 -73.43 -0.78
CA ASP A 471 -21.98 -74.49 -1.28
C ASP A 471 -22.26 -74.71 -2.78
N SER A 472 -21.62 -73.90 -3.64
CA SER A 472 -21.54 -74.14 -5.08
C SER A 472 -20.12 -73.86 -5.59
N TYR A 473 -19.31 -74.92 -5.57
CA TYR A 473 -18.24 -75.26 -6.50
C TYR A 473 -17.64 -74.12 -7.35
N ALA A 474 -16.43 -73.66 -7.07
CA ALA A 474 -15.13 -74.34 -7.22
C ALA A 474 -14.50 -74.18 -8.62
N ASN A 475 -13.39 -73.44 -8.64
CA ASN A 475 -12.05 -73.89 -9.07
C ASN A 475 -11.03 -72.83 -8.60
N GLN A 476 -9.87 -73.15 -8.06
CA GLN A 476 -9.34 -74.44 -7.60
C GLN A 476 -8.24 -74.12 -6.57
N VAL A 477 -8.14 -74.88 -5.48
CA VAL A 477 -7.02 -74.81 -4.52
C VAL A 477 -6.48 -76.23 -4.34
N VAL A 478 -5.17 -76.33 -4.14
CA VAL A 478 -4.39 -77.59 -4.09
C VAL A 478 -4.27 -78.26 -5.46
N GLU A 479 -3.07 -78.21 -6.04
CA GLU A 479 -2.23 -79.41 -6.18
C GLU A 479 -0.74 -79.04 -6.36
N GLN A 480 0.06 -79.43 -5.35
CA GLN A 480 1.42 -80.00 -5.44
C GLN A 480 2.49 -79.25 -6.29
N GLN A 481 3.66 -78.84 -5.79
CA GLN A 481 4.52 -79.39 -4.74
C GLN A 481 4.85 -80.89 -4.87
N ALA A 482 4.80 -81.46 -6.08
CA ALA A 482 5.40 -82.75 -6.42
C ALA A 482 5.53 -82.97 -7.94
N ARG A 483 6.48 -82.29 -8.61
CA ARG A 483 6.94 -82.72 -9.95
C ARG A 483 8.43 -82.51 -10.22
N ILE A 484 9.22 -83.01 -9.28
CA ILE A 484 10.47 -83.69 -9.63
C ILE A 484 10.14 -84.83 -10.63
N GLU A 485 11.11 -85.22 -11.45
CA GLU A 485 11.05 -86.39 -12.35
C GLU A 485 10.14 -86.28 -13.60
N SER A 486 10.68 -85.56 -14.58
CA SER A 486 10.94 -86.12 -15.92
C SER A 486 12.40 -85.83 -16.27
N LEU A 487 13.39 -86.40 -15.57
CA LEU A 487 13.87 -87.79 -15.72
C LEU A 487 14.09 -88.21 -17.19
N ASN A 488 15.39 -88.40 -17.52
CA ASN A 488 16.00 -89.04 -18.71
C ASN A 488 16.34 -88.07 -19.87
N GLN A 489 17.58 -87.61 -20.05
CA GLN A 489 18.85 -88.37 -20.18
C GLN A 489 20.08 -87.46 -19.94
N VAL A 490 21.32 -87.88 -19.62
CA VAL A 490 21.98 -89.04 -18.97
C VAL A 490 23.43 -89.06 -19.49
N ASN A 491 24.42 -88.93 -18.59
CA ASN A 491 25.87 -89.17 -18.78
C ASN A 491 26.60 -88.26 -19.83
N ALA A 492 27.94 -88.14 -19.86
CA ALA A 492 29.03 -88.71 -19.05
C ALA A 492 30.10 -87.62 -18.83
N ALA A 493 30.66 -87.42 -17.62
CA ALA A 493 31.81 -88.14 -17.02
C ALA A 493 33.21 -87.70 -17.51
N LEU A 494 34.16 -87.65 -16.56
CA LEU A 494 35.62 -87.54 -16.79
C LEU A 494 36.13 -88.57 -17.81
N LYS A 495 37.27 -88.29 -18.50
CA LYS A 495 38.46 -89.20 -18.60
C LYS A 495 39.56 -88.68 -19.58
N ASN A 496 40.84 -88.94 -19.22
CA ASN A 496 42.11 -88.83 -19.99
C ASN A 496 42.58 -87.43 -20.45
N ASP A 497 43.88 -87.12 -20.63
CA ASP A 497 45.16 -87.61 -20.02
C ASP A 497 46.25 -86.51 -20.23
N LYS A 498 47.39 -86.34 -19.52
CA LYS A 498 48.24 -87.13 -18.57
C LYS A 498 49.51 -87.85 -19.12
N GLU A 499 50.11 -87.42 -20.23
CA GLU A 499 51.46 -87.86 -20.69
C GLU A 499 52.26 -86.67 -21.29
N ALA A 500 53.60 -86.60 -21.35
CA ALA A 500 54.70 -87.51 -20.92
C ALA A 500 55.95 -86.64 -20.52
N GLN A 501 56.75 -86.98 -19.50
CA GLN A 501 57.99 -87.79 -19.59
C GLN A 501 59.22 -86.97 -20.11
N ILE A 502 60.21 -86.56 -19.26
CA ILE A 502 61.46 -87.28 -18.85
C ILE A 502 62.59 -87.18 -19.92
N LYS A 503 63.92 -87.21 -19.67
CA LYS A 503 64.85 -87.15 -18.50
C LYS A 503 66.28 -87.43 -19.04
N GLU A 504 67.34 -87.22 -18.24
CA GLU A 504 68.68 -87.86 -18.44
C GLU A 504 69.43 -87.51 -19.76
N THR A 505 70.68 -87.89 -20.03
CA THR A 505 71.80 -88.51 -19.27
C THR A 505 73.09 -87.84 -19.79
N SER A 506 73.95 -87.19 -18.99
CA SER A 506 74.98 -87.74 -18.10
C SER A 506 76.37 -88.01 -18.74
N THR A 507 77.40 -87.72 -17.95
CA THR A 507 78.72 -88.41 -17.91
C THR A 507 79.58 -88.53 -19.18
N VAL A 508 80.50 -87.57 -19.32
CA VAL A 508 81.96 -87.81 -19.21
C VAL A 508 82.53 -89.01 -20.00
N MET A 509 83.24 -88.70 -21.10
CA MET A 509 84.60 -89.21 -21.27
C MET A 509 85.56 -88.05 -20.92
N ALA A 510 86.30 -88.10 -19.82
CA ALA A 510 87.42 -89.01 -19.56
C ALA A 510 88.66 -88.66 -20.40
N GLN A 511 89.28 -87.53 -20.03
CA GLN A 511 90.72 -87.42 -19.87
C GLN A 511 91.59 -88.12 -20.93
N PHE A 512 92.00 -87.40 -22.00
CA PHE A 512 93.35 -87.61 -22.50
C PHE A 512 94.28 -86.62 -21.80
N TRP A 513 95.12 -87.17 -20.93
CA TRP A 513 95.95 -86.45 -19.97
C TRP A 513 97.04 -85.60 -20.64
N ALA A 514 97.66 -84.76 -19.81
CA ALA A 514 98.89 -84.01 -20.03
C ALA A 514 99.90 -84.67 -21.02
N LEU A 515 100.68 -83.92 -21.80
CA LEU A 515 101.40 -82.73 -21.35
C LEU A 515 101.93 -81.87 -22.53
N LYS A 516 101.66 -80.56 -22.54
CA LYS A 516 102.60 -79.59 -23.14
C LYS A 516 102.68 -78.31 -22.29
N GLN A 517 103.36 -78.47 -21.15
CA GLN A 517 103.84 -77.41 -20.26
C GLN A 517 104.87 -76.52 -20.98
N GLU A 518 104.41 -75.67 -21.91
CA GLU A 518 105.28 -74.74 -22.66
C GLU A 518 104.58 -73.40 -23.02
N VAL A 519 103.50 -73.07 -22.30
CA VAL A 519 102.75 -71.79 -22.39
C VAL A 519 102.69 -71.07 -21.02
N VAL A 520 103.10 -71.76 -19.95
CA VAL A 520 102.88 -71.38 -18.55
C VAL A 520 103.64 -70.12 -18.09
N THR A 521 104.64 -69.67 -18.85
CA THR A 521 105.39 -68.44 -18.57
C THR A 521 104.81 -67.17 -19.19
N LEU A 522 103.86 -67.27 -20.14
CA LEU A 522 103.14 -66.10 -20.68
C LEU A 522 101.83 -65.84 -19.95
N ASN A 523 101.11 -66.89 -19.54
CA ASN A 523 99.81 -66.72 -18.86
C ASN A 523 99.93 -65.94 -17.54
N ARG A 524 101.01 -66.09 -16.76
CA ARG A 524 101.10 -65.48 -15.41
C ARG A 524 100.96 -63.95 -15.40
N LEU A 525 101.40 -63.25 -16.44
CA LEU A 525 101.19 -61.79 -16.59
C LEU A 525 99.81 -61.44 -17.16
N HIS A 526 99.25 -62.31 -18.01
CA HIS A 526 97.89 -62.15 -18.51
C HIS A 526 96.85 -62.40 -17.41
N ASP A 527 97.09 -63.35 -16.50
CA ASP A 527 96.21 -63.67 -15.37
C ASP A 527 96.23 -62.55 -14.32
N GLU A 528 97.38 -61.94 -14.03
CA GLU A 528 97.49 -60.74 -13.18
C GLU A 528 96.77 -59.53 -13.80
N GLN A 529 96.88 -59.34 -15.13
CA GLN A 529 96.17 -58.28 -15.86
C GLN A 529 94.66 -58.53 -15.94
N ASN A 530 94.23 -59.78 -16.16
CA ASN A 530 92.83 -60.19 -16.18
C ASN A 530 92.18 -60.11 -14.79
N ALA A 531 92.92 -60.38 -13.71
CA ALA A 531 92.42 -60.21 -12.35
C ALA A 531 92.06 -58.73 -12.07
N LEU A 532 92.97 -57.80 -12.43
CA LEU A 532 92.72 -56.37 -12.28
C LEU A 532 91.61 -55.87 -13.22
N ALA A 533 91.57 -56.36 -14.46
CA ALA A 533 90.52 -56.05 -15.42
C ALA A 533 89.14 -56.56 -14.97
N ASN A 534 89.04 -57.77 -14.40
CA ASN A 534 87.81 -58.32 -13.84
C ASN A 534 87.37 -57.61 -12.56
N GLN A 535 88.31 -57.11 -11.75
CA GLN A 535 87.98 -56.27 -10.59
C GLN A 535 87.43 -54.91 -11.02
N LEU A 536 88.02 -54.27 -12.03
CA LEU A 536 87.50 -53.03 -12.61
C LEU A 536 86.17 -53.25 -13.33
N GLN A 537 86.02 -54.35 -14.09
CA GLN A 537 84.77 -54.72 -14.75
C GLN A 537 83.65 -54.97 -13.73
N SER A 538 83.91 -55.67 -12.64
CA SER A 538 82.88 -55.89 -11.60
C SER A 538 82.54 -54.64 -10.80
N GLN A 539 83.48 -53.71 -10.61
CA GLN A 539 83.16 -52.38 -10.06
C GLN A 539 82.38 -51.50 -11.05
N ILE A 540 82.71 -51.54 -12.35
CA ILE A 540 81.95 -50.87 -13.41
C ILE A 540 80.55 -51.48 -13.53
N GLU A 541 80.39 -52.79 -13.47
CA GLU A 541 79.08 -53.46 -13.51
C GLU A 541 78.25 -53.15 -12.27
N ALA A 542 78.83 -53.13 -11.07
CA ALA A 542 78.15 -52.71 -9.85
C ALA A 542 77.67 -51.25 -9.93
N LEU A 543 78.56 -50.31 -10.30
CA LEU A 543 78.23 -48.89 -10.45
C LEU A 543 77.26 -48.63 -11.61
N THR A 544 77.35 -49.41 -12.70
CA THR A 544 76.39 -49.34 -13.80
C THR A 544 75.02 -49.88 -13.35
N GLN A 545 74.98 -50.96 -12.57
CA GLN A 545 73.74 -51.52 -12.06
C GLN A 545 73.08 -50.56 -11.06
N GLU A 546 73.85 -49.96 -10.14
CA GLU A 546 73.40 -48.90 -9.23
C GLU A 546 72.91 -47.66 -10.00
N HIS A 547 73.66 -47.19 -11.00
CA HIS A 547 73.24 -46.08 -11.86
C HIS A 547 71.97 -46.41 -12.67
N THR A 548 71.80 -47.65 -13.16
CA THR A 548 70.54 -48.07 -13.80
C THR A 548 69.39 -48.19 -12.81
N SER A 549 69.66 -48.56 -11.55
CA SER A 549 68.64 -48.56 -10.49
C SER A 549 68.19 -47.13 -10.19
N HIS A 550 69.11 -46.20 -9.95
CA HIS A 550 68.78 -44.79 -9.73
C HIS A 550 68.16 -44.09 -10.95
N VAL A 551 68.52 -44.48 -12.18
CA VAL A 551 67.82 -44.01 -13.39
C VAL A 551 66.42 -44.60 -13.48
N ALA A 552 66.21 -45.87 -13.15
CA ALA A 552 64.88 -46.48 -13.12
C ALA A 552 64.00 -45.90 -12.01
N GLU A 553 64.55 -45.62 -10.83
CA GLU A 553 63.85 -44.93 -9.73
C GLU A 553 63.48 -43.49 -10.11
N LYS A 554 64.42 -42.74 -10.69
CA LYS A 554 64.14 -41.37 -11.18
C LYS A 554 63.11 -41.39 -12.30
N GLN A 555 63.17 -42.35 -13.22
CA GLN A 555 62.17 -42.50 -14.28
C GLN A 555 60.80 -42.87 -13.70
N ALA A 556 60.71 -43.85 -12.79
CA ALA A 556 59.47 -44.21 -12.12
C ALA A 556 58.88 -43.05 -11.29
N HIS A 557 59.73 -42.20 -10.71
CA HIS A 557 59.29 -40.99 -10.02
C HIS A 557 58.81 -39.91 -11.01
N ILE A 558 59.48 -39.72 -12.15
CA ILE A 558 59.03 -38.85 -13.25
C ILE A 558 57.70 -39.35 -13.83
N ASP A 559 57.54 -40.65 -14.05
CA ASP A 559 56.31 -41.26 -14.57
C ASP A 559 55.16 -41.10 -13.57
N SER A 560 55.43 -41.30 -12.28
CA SER A 560 54.47 -41.06 -11.19
C SER A 560 54.05 -39.59 -11.08
N LEU A 561 55.00 -38.65 -11.15
CA LEU A 561 54.71 -37.21 -11.19
C LEU A 561 53.96 -36.81 -12.48
N THR A 562 54.26 -37.44 -13.61
CA THR A 562 53.56 -37.22 -14.88
C THR A 562 52.13 -37.74 -14.81
N GLN A 563 51.90 -38.90 -14.19
CA GLN A 563 50.57 -39.45 -13.94
C GLN A 563 49.78 -38.59 -12.94
N ALA A 564 50.42 -38.10 -11.87
CA ALA A 564 49.79 -37.19 -10.92
C ALA A 564 49.40 -35.85 -11.58
N ASN A 565 50.26 -35.27 -12.42
CA ASN A 565 49.95 -34.07 -13.20
C ASN A 565 48.84 -34.32 -14.24
N ALA A 566 48.76 -35.52 -14.83
CA ALA A 566 47.66 -35.89 -15.72
C ALA A 566 46.32 -35.96 -14.96
N VAL A 567 46.30 -36.57 -13.76
CA VAL A 567 45.11 -36.61 -12.90
C VAL A 567 44.70 -35.20 -12.45
N LEU A 568 45.64 -34.39 -11.95
CA LEU A 568 45.37 -32.99 -11.59
C LEU A 568 44.85 -32.17 -12.77
N LYS A 569 45.31 -32.45 -14.00
CA LYS A 569 44.77 -31.82 -15.20
C LYS A 569 43.32 -32.24 -15.45
N THR A 570 43.00 -33.54 -15.40
CA THR A 570 41.61 -34.01 -15.58
C THR A 570 40.68 -33.51 -14.47
N ASP A 571 41.15 -33.41 -13.23
CA ASP A 571 40.37 -32.87 -12.10
C ASP A 571 40.09 -31.37 -12.27
N ASN A 572 41.07 -30.60 -12.76
CA ASN A 572 40.86 -29.18 -13.10
C ASN A 572 39.92 -29.01 -14.30
N GLU A 573 40.01 -29.87 -15.33
CA GLU A 573 39.07 -29.86 -16.46
C GLU A 573 37.64 -30.24 -16.02
N ALA A 574 37.49 -31.19 -15.09
CA ALA A 574 36.21 -31.54 -14.49
C ALA A 574 35.64 -30.41 -13.61
N LEU A 575 36.47 -29.76 -12.78
CA LEU A 575 36.09 -28.59 -11.99
C LEU A 575 35.67 -27.40 -12.87
N ALA A 576 36.38 -27.15 -13.98
CA ALA A 576 36.00 -26.13 -14.94
C ALA A 576 34.63 -26.42 -15.59
N GLN A 577 34.38 -27.69 -15.97
CA GLN A 577 33.07 -28.11 -16.47
C GLN A 577 31.97 -27.96 -15.41
N GLN A 578 32.21 -28.41 -14.17
CA GLN A 578 31.26 -28.29 -13.06
C GLN A 578 30.93 -26.83 -12.75
N ASN A 579 31.93 -25.94 -12.72
CA ASN A 579 31.71 -24.50 -12.53
C ASN A 579 30.91 -23.90 -13.70
N SER A 580 31.19 -24.28 -14.95
CA SER A 580 30.41 -23.79 -16.10
C SER A 580 28.94 -24.25 -16.05
N ALA A 581 28.68 -25.49 -15.62
CA ALA A 581 27.33 -26.00 -15.44
C ALA A 581 26.59 -25.32 -14.28
N LEU A 582 27.29 -25.01 -13.19
CA LEU A 582 26.73 -24.27 -12.06
C LEU A 582 26.40 -22.81 -12.43
N VAL A 583 27.26 -22.15 -13.20
CA VAL A 583 26.98 -20.80 -13.73
C VAL A 583 25.72 -20.80 -14.59
N SER A 584 25.59 -21.71 -15.57
CA SER A 584 24.38 -21.76 -16.39
C SER A 584 23.12 -22.21 -15.63
N GLN A 585 23.25 -22.94 -14.52
CA GLN A 585 22.12 -23.18 -13.61
C GLN A 585 21.71 -21.91 -12.84
N LEU A 586 22.66 -21.09 -12.41
CA LEU A 586 22.39 -19.80 -11.77
C LEU A 586 21.77 -18.80 -12.75
N GLU A 587 22.28 -18.71 -13.98
CA GLU A 587 21.70 -17.89 -15.07
C GLU A 587 20.27 -18.33 -15.41
N GLN A 588 19.99 -19.64 -15.44
CA GLN A 588 18.62 -20.14 -15.60
C GLN A 588 17.73 -19.83 -14.39
N LEU A 589 18.25 -19.89 -13.17
CA LEU A 589 17.48 -19.59 -11.96
C LEU A 589 17.09 -18.11 -11.91
N ASP A 590 18.06 -17.21 -12.12
CA ASP A 590 17.86 -15.75 -12.13
C ASP A 590 16.91 -15.33 -13.28
N LYS A 591 17.04 -15.96 -14.45
CA LYS A 591 16.10 -15.76 -15.57
C LYS A 591 14.68 -16.24 -15.23
N ASN A 592 14.51 -17.42 -14.65
CA ASN A 592 13.20 -17.92 -14.22
C ASN A 592 12.60 -17.06 -13.09
N GLN A 593 13.44 -16.43 -12.27
CA GLN A 593 13.03 -15.57 -11.17
C GLN A 593 12.62 -14.18 -11.66
N THR A 594 13.33 -13.60 -12.63
CA THR A 594 12.94 -12.35 -13.31
C THR A 594 11.67 -12.53 -14.13
N GLU A 595 11.54 -13.59 -14.94
CA GLU A 595 10.29 -13.89 -15.68
C GLU A 595 9.08 -14.09 -14.75
N ASN A 596 9.25 -14.73 -13.58
CA ASN A 596 8.18 -14.82 -12.56
C ASN A 596 7.86 -13.46 -11.93
N ASN A 597 8.86 -12.64 -11.62
CA ASN A 597 8.65 -11.32 -11.02
C ASN A 597 7.89 -10.39 -11.97
N GLU A 598 8.23 -10.37 -13.27
CA GLU A 598 7.49 -9.62 -14.29
C GLU A 598 6.03 -10.09 -14.41
N LEU A 599 5.80 -11.41 -14.41
CA LEU A 599 4.46 -11.98 -14.50
C LEU A 599 3.62 -11.70 -13.25
N LEU A 600 4.23 -11.66 -12.06
CA LEU A 600 3.58 -11.26 -10.81
C LEU A 600 3.22 -9.76 -10.80
N LEU A 601 4.12 -8.91 -11.31
CA LEU A 601 3.89 -7.47 -11.50
C LEU A 601 2.71 -7.20 -12.45
N LEU A 602 2.63 -7.94 -13.57
CA LEU A 602 1.52 -7.86 -14.51
C LEU A 602 0.19 -8.30 -13.87
N GLN A 603 0.18 -9.38 -13.08
CA GLN A 603 -1.02 -9.83 -12.34
C GLN A 603 -1.47 -8.81 -11.29
N LEU A 604 -0.53 -8.22 -10.55
CA LEU A 604 -0.84 -7.21 -9.53
C LEU A 604 -1.37 -5.92 -10.17
N HIS A 605 -0.78 -5.47 -11.28
CA HIS A 605 -1.28 -4.32 -12.03
C HIS A 605 -2.70 -4.56 -12.60
N GLN A 606 -2.96 -5.76 -13.16
CA GLN A 606 -4.27 -6.16 -13.65
C GLN A 606 -5.32 -6.14 -12.53
N ALA A 607 -5.01 -6.73 -11.36
CA ALA A 607 -5.92 -6.76 -10.21
C ALA A 607 -6.19 -5.35 -9.65
N GLN A 608 -5.20 -4.46 -9.65
CA GLN A 608 -5.38 -3.07 -9.25
C GLN A 608 -6.26 -2.29 -10.24
N LEU A 609 -6.11 -2.52 -11.55
CA LEU A 609 -6.97 -1.95 -12.59
C LEU A 609 -8.44 -2.38 -12.45
N GLU A 610 -8.68 -3.67 -12.18
CA GLU A 610 -10.03 -4.21 -11.96
C GLU A 610 -10.67 -3.68 -10.66
N SER A 611 -9.87 -3.49 -9.60
CA SER A 611 -10.29 -2.85 -8.36
C SER A 611 -10.67 -1.37 -8.57
N GLU A 612 -9.82 -0.60 -9.25
CA GLU A 612 -10.11 0.80 -9.58
C GLU A 612 -11.38 0.96 -10.43
N GLN A 613 -11.59 0.10 -11.43
CA GLN A 613 -12.81 0.13 -12.25
C GLN A 613 -14.05 -0.16 -11.41
N SER A 614 -13.98 -1.17 -10.54
CA SER A 614 -15.07 -1.54 -9.62
C SER A 614 -15.42 -0.39 -8.66
N PHE A 615 -14.40 0.25 -8.07
CA PHE A 615 -14.58 1.39 -7.17
C PHE A 615 -15.19 2.61 -7.89
N ARG A 616 -14.68 2.98 -9.07
CA ARG A 616 -15.24 4.07 -9.89
C ARG A 616 -16.71 3.80 -10.24
N GLN A 617 -17.04 2.58 -10.64
CA GLN A 617 -18.41 2.20 -10.97
C GLN A 617 -19.37 2.28 -9.76
N GLN A 618 -18.90 1.89 -8.56
CA GLN A 618 -19.67 2.04 -7.32
C GLN A 618 -19.82 3.53 -6.92
N GLN A 619 -18.80 4.36 -7.17
CA GLN A 619 -18.86 5.81 -6.94
C GLN A 619 -19.87 6.49 -7.89
N GLU A 620 -19.87 6.12 -9.17
CA GLU A 620 -20.86 6.61 -10.14
C GLU A 620 -22.29 6.17 -9.79
N GLU A 621 -22.50 4.92 -9.36
CA GLU A 621 -23.84 4.45 -8.97
C GLU A 621 -24.34 5.15 -7.70
N THR A 622 -23.49 5.33 -6.68
CA THR A 622 -23.88 6.03 -5.44
C THR A 622 -24.14 7.51 -5.67
N LEU A 623 -23.34 8.19 -6.50
CA LEU A 623 -23.58 9.58 -6.90
C LEU A 623 -24.88 9.72 -7.70
N GLY A 624 -25.16 8.81 -8.63
CA GLY A 624 -26.43 8.76 -9.37
C GLY A 624 -27.65 8.51 -8.46
N ARG A 625 -27.53 7.60 -7.46
CA ARG A 625 -28.57 7.38 -6.45
C ARG A 625 -28.83 8.63 -5.60
N LEU A 626 -27.78 9.37 -5.22
CA LEU A 626 -27.89 10.62 -4.47
C LEU A 626 -28.59 11.71 -5.30
N GLN A 627 -28.19 11.92 -6.56
CA GLN A 627 -28.86 12.87 -7.46
C GLN A 627 -30.35 12.52 -7.67
N ILE A 628 -30.70 11.24 -7.78
CA ILE A 628 -32.10 10.79 -7.86
C ILE A 628 -32.87 11.07 -6.56
N ALA A 629 -32.23 10.95 -5.39
CA ALA A 629 -32.84 11.27 -4.10
C ALA A 629 -33.03 12.80 -3.92
N GLU A 630 -32.01 13.59 -4.23
CA GLU A 630 -32.03 15.06 -4.22
C GLU A 630 -33.13 15.59 -5.16
N ALA A 631 -33.16 15.12 -6.41
CA ALA A 631 -34.20 15.48 -7.37
C ALA A 631 -35.60 14.96 -6.98
N ARG A 632 -35.75 14.06 -5.99
CA ARG A 632 -37.04 13.72 -5.37
C ARG A 632 -37.38 14.66 -4.21
N TRP A 633 -36.39 15.07 -3.42
CA TRP A 633 -36.54 16.03 -2.32
C TRP A 633 -36.88 17.44 -2.81
N GLN A 634 -36.17 17.96 -3.83
CA GLN A 634 -36.48 19.23 -4.47
C GLN A 634 -37.93 19.27 -5.01
N ARG A 635 -38.41 18.17 -5.62
CA ARG A 635 -39.82 18.04 -6.06
C ARG A 635 -40.83 17.92 -4.91
N LEU A 636 -40.40 17.59 -3.69
CA LEU A 636 -41.23 17.61 -2.48
C LEU A 636 -41.31 19.03 -1.93
N LEU A 637 -40.18 19.74 -1.81
CA LEU A 637 -40.12 21.14 -1.40
C LEU A 637 -40.91 22.05 -2.36
N GLN A 638 -40.78 21.88 -3.69
CA GLN A 638 -41.57 22.60 -4.69
C GLN A 638 -43.09 22.37 -4.58
N ARG A 639 -43.52 21.24 -4.00
CA ARG A 639 -44.94 20.93 -3.74
C ARG A 639 -45.42 21.46 -2.39
N ASN A 640 -44.53 21.52 -1.41
CA ASN A 640 -44.81 21.95 -0.04
C ASN A 640 -43.92 23.15 0.34
N PRO A 641 -44.04 24.33 -0.33
CA PRO A 641 -43.14 25.46 -0.09
C PRO A 641 -43.25 26.09 1.30
N ALA A 642 -44.33 25.77 2.05
CA ALA A 642 -44.54 26.16 3.44
C ALA A 642 -44.03 25.11 4.45
N TYR A 643 -43.21 24.16 4.02
CA TYR A 643 -42.57 23.18 4.91
C TYR A 643 -41.48 23.86 5.76
N LEU A 644 -41.57 23.68 7.08
CA LEU A 644 -40.59 24.14 8.06
C LEU A 644 -39.99 22.92 8.75
N ASP A 645 -38.67 22.88 8.86
CA ASP A 645 -37.93 21.88 9.61
C ASP A 645 -37.07 22.56 10.70
N TYR A 646 -36.85 21.90 11.83
CA TYR A 646 -36.14 22.46 12.98
C TYR A 646 -35.76 21.36 13.99
N GLU A 647 -34.65 21.55 14.70
CA GLU A 647 -34.20 20.60 15.73
C GLU A 647 -34.96 20.77 17.04
N ALA A 648 -35.08 22.00 17.53
CA ALA A 648 -35.87 22.33 18.72
C ALA A 648 -36.60 23.67 18.57
N ILE A 649 -37.63 23.86 19.41
CA ILE A 649 -38.30 25.14 19.65
C ILE A 649 -38.47 25.30 21.15
N GLU A 650 -38.10 26.48 21.67
CA GLU A 650 -38.08 26.80 23.10
C GLU A 650 -38.75 28.16 23.34
N ILE A 651 -39.26 28.35 24.56
CA ILE A 651 -39.67 29.65 25.08
C ILE A 651 -38.58 30.15 26.03
N LEU A 652 -38.09 31.37 25.78
CA LEU A 652 -37.06 32.00 26.60
C LEU A 652 -37.68 32.70 27.83
N PRO A 653 -37.03 32.66 29.00
CA PRO A 653 -37.53 33.32 30.21
C PRO A 653 -37.61 34.83 30.01
N ALA A 654 -38.71 35.44 30.48
CA ALA A 654 -38.98 36.85 30.28
C ALA A 654 -37.92 37.77 30.92
N SER A 655 -37.35 38.67 30.11
CA SER A 655 -36.57 39.80 30.61
C SER A 655 -37.47 40.77 31.37
N ALA A 656 -36.94 41.45 32.39
CA ALA A 656 -37.72 42.22 33.37
C ALA A 656 -38.31 43.56 32.88
N SER A 657 -38.67 43.65 31.60
CA SER A 657 -39.44 44.74 30.98
C SER A 657 -40.92 44.37 30.89
N GLU A 658 -41.82 45.32 31.10
CA GLU A 658 -43.28 45.12 31.29
C GLU A 658 -44.08 44.68 30.02
N ASP A 659 -43.39 44.11 29.02
CA ASP A 659 -44.00 43.61 27.78
C ASP A 659 -44.64 42.23 27.98
N SER A 660 -45.97 42.14 27.81
CA SER A 660 -46.68 40.85 27.77
C SER A 660 -46.48 40.15 26.42
N ALA A 661 -45.27 39.61 26.23
CA ALA A 661 -44.84 38.94 25.01
C ALA A 661 -44.05 37.65 25.30
N ILE A 662 -44.39 36.57 24.61
CA ILE A 662 -43.58 35.34 24.63
C ILE A 662 -42.36 35.56 23.71
N THR A 663 -41.17 35.20 24.17
CA THR A 663 -39.96 35.17 23.31
C THR A 663 -39.65 33.72 22.96
N TRP A 664 -39.48 33.46 21.66
CA TRP A 664 -39.25 32.14 21.10
C TRP A 664 -37.83 32.01 20.58
N ARG A 665 -37.25 30.81 20.68
CA ARG A 665 -36.04 30.39 19.97
C ARG A 665 -36.33 29.11 19.20
N LEU A 666 -35.91 29.02 17.94
CA LEU A 666 -35.83 27.77 17.19
C LEU A 666 -34.36 27.49 16.86
N THR A 667 -33.91 26.24 17.00
CA THR A 667 -32.53 25.82 16.67
C THR A 667 -32.50 25.03 15.36
N ASN A 668 -31.46 25.25 14.57
CA ASN A 668 -31.25 24.63 13.25
C ASN A 668 -32.53 24.68 12.38
N PHE A 669 -33.16 25.84 12.33
CA PHE A 669 -34.40 26.09 11.60
C PHE A 669 -34.12 26.17 10.10
N PHE A 670 -34.73 25.29 9.32
CA PHE A 670 -34.58 25.22 7.87
C PHE A 670 -35.88 25.63 7.17
N VAL A 671 -35.77 26.65 6.31
CA VAL A 671 -36.87 27.15 5.47
C VAL A 671 -36.32 27.56 4.11
N ALA A 672 -37.05 27.24 3.02
CA ALA A 672 -36.76 27.71 1.67
C ALA A 672 -35.27 27.63 1.25
N GLU A 673 -34.63 26.48 1.49
CA GLU A 673 -33.21 26.19 1.19
C GLU A 673 -32.18 26.94 2.06
N HIS A 674 -32.61 27.61 3.14
CA HIS A 674 -31.74 28.28 4.11
C HIS A 674 -31.81 27.64 5.49
N LEU A 675 -30.63 27.35 6.07
CA LEU A 675 -30.48 26.92 7.46
C LEU A 675 -30.12 28.12 8.35
N LEU A 676 -30.92 28.38 9.38
CA LEU A 676 -30.66 29.36 10.44
C LEU A 676 -30.33 28.62 11.74
N PRO A 677 -29.07 28.66 12.23
CA PRO A 677 -28.67 27.94 13.43
C PRO A 677 -29.46 28.32 14.68
N ASN A 678 -29.84 29.60 14.80
CA ASN A 678 -30.78 30.11 15.81
C ASN A 678 -31.71 31.14 15.16
N LEU A 679 -33.01 31.01 15.40
CA LEU A 679 -34.03 32.00 15.06
C LEU A 679 -34.73 32.47 16.33
N GLU A 680 -34.60 33.75 16.67
CA GLU A 680 -35.30 34.37 17.81
C GLU A 680 -36.33 35.42 17.35
N PHE A 681 -37.53 35.40 17.94
CA PHE A 681 -38.58 36.39 17.71
C PHE A 681 -39.54 36.49 18.91
N ARG A 682 -40.37 37.53 18.95
CA ARG A 682 -41.32 37.80 20.05
C ARG A 682 -42.77 37.77 19.57
N THR A 683 -43.68 37.30 20.42
CA THR A 683 -45.14 37.27 20.19
C THR A 683 -45.83 38.12 21.26
N PRO A 684 -46.13 39.41 21.02
CA PRO A 684 -46.94 40.24 21.91
C PRO A 684 -48.43 39.90 21.80
N LEU A 685 -49.21 40.22 22.84
CA LEU A 685 -50.67 40.08 22.88
C LEU A 685 -51.33 41.41 23.28
N GLU A 686 -52.09 42.03 22.38
CA GLU A 686 -52.84 43.27 22.65
C GLU A 686 -54.29 43.13 22.18
N GLN A 687 -55.23 43.66 22.96
CA GLN A 687 -56.68 43.62 22.67
C GLN A 687 -57.23 42.20 22.38
N GLY A 688 -56.52 41.16 22.85
CA GLY A 688 -56.87 39.75 22.63
C GLY A 688 -56.47 39.17 21.27
N ILE A 689 -55.62 39.87 20.49
CA ILE A 689 -54.99 39.39 19.25
C ILE A 689 -53.47 39.35 19.46
N ALA A 690 -52.81 38.31 18.97
CA ALA A 690 -51.36 38.20 19.04
C ALA A 690 -50.71 38.66 17.74
N GLY A 691 -49.50 39.22 17.82
CA GLY A 691 -48.67 39.57 16.68
C GLY A 691 -47.36 38.80 16.67
N ILE A 692 -46.46 39.14 15.74
CA ILE A 692 -45.05 38.69 15.79
C ILE A 692 -44.14 39.90 15.58
N ILE A 693 -43.03 39.95 16.32
CA ILE A 693 -41.95 40.93 16.19
C ILE A 693 -40.66 40.16 15.92
N PHE A 694 -40.06 40.39 14.75
CA PHE A 694 -38.75 39.84 14.39
C PHE A 694 -37.67 40.90 14.54
N THR A 695 -36.56 40.56 15.19
CA THR A 695 -35.38 41.44 15.26
C THR A 695 -34.47 41.19 14.05
N ARG A 696 -33.94 42.26 13.46
CA ARG A 696 -33.03 42.18 12.32
C ARG A 696 -31.66 41.70 12.77
N SER A 697 -31.32 40.44 12.46
CA SER A 697 -29.97 39.91 12.69
C SER A 697 -28.91 40.67 11.88
N SER A 698 -27.69 40.72 12.42
CA SER A 698 -26.48 41.22 11.76
C SER A 698 -25.66 40.14 11.07
N GLU A 699 -26.11 38.88 11.10
CA GLU A 699 -25.45 37.73 10.48
C GLU A 699 -25.66 37.68 8.96
N SER A 700 -24.88 36.86 8.27
CA SER A 700 -24.84 36.81 6.79
C SER A 700 -26.03 36.13 6.13
N ILE A 701 -26.93 35.51 6.90
CA ILE A 701 -28.15 34.83 6.42
C ILE A 701 -29.36 35.58 6.99
N SER A 702 -30.29 35.99 6.13
CA SER A 702 -31.51 36.68 6.56
C SER A 702 -32.71 35.74 6.51
N LEU A 703 -33.57 35.82 7.53
CA LEU A 703 -34.84 35.10 7.59
C LEU A 703 -35.81 35.52 6.49
N PHE A 704 -35.77 36.80 6.10
CA PHE A 704 -36.65 37.36 5.10
C PHE A 704 -35.92 37.55 3.77
N THR A 705 -36.56 37.09 2.71
CA THR A 705 -36.22 37.37 1.31
C THR A 705 -36.03 38.87 1.09
N ARG A 706 -36.85 39.69 1.76
CA ARG A 706 -36.72 41.15 1.78
C ARG A 706 -37.23 41.77 3.07
N TRP A 707 -36.42 42.62 3.69
CA TRP A 707 -36.90 43.48 4.78
C TRP A 707 -37.88 44.55 4.23
N PRO A 708 -39.11 44.67 4.77
CA PRO A 708 -40.10 45.64 4.29
C PRO A 708 -39.60 47.09 4.29
N ALA A 709 -40.04 47.88 3.31
CA ALA A 709 -39.69 49.29 3.17
C ALA A 709 -40.33 50.15 4.28
N SER A 710 -41.56 49.84 4.69
CA SER A 710 -42.26 50.43 5.85
C SER A 710 -41.49 50.27 7.18
N ALA A 711 -40.64 49.23 7.25
CA ALA A 711 -39.82 48.86 8.40
C ALA A 711 -38.31 49.18 8.18
N ARG A 712 -37.92 49.78 7.06
CA ARG A 712 -36.51 49.94 6.63
C ARG A 712 -35.64 50.76 7.59
N GLN A 713 -36.24 51.66 8.37
CA GLN A 713 -35.57 52.50 9.37
C GLN A 713 -35.58 51.89 10.79
N HIS A 714 -36.16 50.70 10.97
CA HIS A 714 -36.28 50.03 12.27
C HIS A 714 -35.49 48.72 12.26
N ASN A 715 -34.92 48.36 13.41
CA ASN A 715 -34.27 47.05 13.62
C ASN A 715 -35.28 45.94 13.99
N GLU A 716 -36.57 46.27 14.11
CA GLU A 716 -37.63 45.31 14.37
C GLU A 716 -38.71 45.37 13.28
N LEU A 717 -39.10 44.21 12.76
CA LEU A 717 -40.27 44.04 11.91
C LEU A 717 -41.44 43.60 12.79
N ILE A 718 -42.31 44.56 13.12
CA ILE A 718 -43.53 44.35 13.88
C ILE A 718 -44.65 43.98 12.90
N LEU A 719 -45.34 42.87 13.15
CA LEU A 719 -46.52 42.42 12.42
C LEU A 719 -47.66 42.24 13.43
N MET A 720 -48.38 43.33 13.68
CA MET A 720 -49.41 43.41 14.72
C MET A 720 -50.69 44.07 14.17
N PRO A 721 -51.83 43.35 14.05
CA PRO A 721 -53.03 43.88 13.38
C PRO A 721 -53.76 45.02 14.12
N VAL A 722 -53.67 45.02 15.46
CA VAL A 722 -54.32 45.97 16.37
C VAL A 722 -53.40 46.24 17.56
N GLY A 723 -53.44 47.45 18.12
CA GLY A 723 -52.65 47.79 19.30
C GLY A 723 -52.08 49.21 19.25
N GLU A 724 -51.17 49.50 20.18
CA GLU A 724 -50.46 50.78 20.24
C GLU A 724 -49.09 50.72 19.55
N ARG A 725 -48.48 49.53 19.42
CA ARG A 725 -47.19 49.33 18.73
C ARG A 725 -47.23 49.59 17.22
N MET A 726 -48.40 49.43 16.60
CA MET A 726 -48.58 49.53 15.15
C MET A 726 -50.02 49.89 14.82
N SER A 727 -50.23 50.90 13.99
CA SER A 727 -51.55 51.20 13.43
C SER A 727 -51.94 50.13 12.41
N THR A 728 -53.24 49.82 12.32
CA THR A 728 -53.76 48.85 11.34
C THR A 728 -53.43 49.25 9.89
N GLU A 729 -53.30 50.55 9.60
CA GLU A 729 -52.82 51.05 8.31
C GLU A 729 -51.38 50.62 8.02
N LYS A 730 -50.44 50.82 8.97
CA LYS A 730 -49.04 50.41 8.80
C LYS A 730 -48.89 48.88 8.81
N PHE A 731 -49.74 48.15 9.54
CA PHE A 731 -49.82 46.69 9.44
C PHE A 731 -50.22 46.24 8.02
N ILE A 732 -51.24 46.86 7.43
CA ILE A 732 -51.72 46.57 6.07
C ILE A 732 -50.64 46.91 5.03
N GLU A 733 -49.99 48.08 5.14
CA GLU A 733 -48.87 48.51 4.30
C GLU A 733 -47.74 47.47 4.32
N THR A 734 -47.19 47.18 5.51
CA THR A 734 -46.13 46.20 5.73
C THR A 734 -46.52 44.81 5.19
N SER A 735 -47.79 44.41 5.37
CA SER A 735 -48.32 43.14 4.87
C SER A 735 -48.46 43.07 3.34
N PHE A 736 -48.55 44.20 2.63
CA PHE A 736 -48.47 44.23 1.16
C PHE A 736 -47.02 44.11 0.65
N GLU A 737 -46.02 44.48 1.44
CA GLU A 737 -44.60 44.48 1.02
C GLU A 737 -43.92 43.12 1.10
N LEU A 738 -44.41 42.21 1.96
CA LEU A 738 -43.93 40.84 2.09
C LEU A 738 -43.94 40.07 0.75
N THR A 739 -42.86 39.33 0.49
CA THR A 739 -42.71 38.46 -0.70
C THR A 739 -43.63 37.25 -0.68
N THR A 740 -43.55 36.36 -1.67
CA THR A 740 -44.29 35.09 -1.64
C THR A 740 -43.77 34.19 -0.52
N SER A 741 -42.45 33.95 -0.48
CA SER A 741 -41.84 33.08 0.55
C SER A 741 -41.97 33.68 1.96
N ASP A 742 -41.83 34.99 2.13
CA ASP A 742 -41.96 35.65 3.44
C ASP A 742 -43.41 35.54 3.97
N TRP A 743 -44.41 35.68 3.08
CA TRP A 743 -45.83 35.56 3.42
C TRP A 743 -46.25 34.13 3.78
N ASP A 744 -45.69 33.13 3.10
CA ASP A 744 -45.93 31.72 3.41
C ASP A 744 -45.22 31.29 4.70
N LEU A 745 -43.97 31.75 4.92
CA LEU A 745 -43.23 31.57 6.17
C LEU A 745 -44.00 32.10 7.39
N ILE A 746 -44.52 33.33 7.33
CA ILE A 746 -45.26 33.93 8.47
C ILE A 746 -46.51 33.10 8.79
N GLN A 747 -47.24 32.61 7.78
CA GLN A 747 -48.40 31.74 8.00
C GLN A 747 -48.00 30.37 8.58
N ALA A 748 -46.95 29.75 8.05
CA ALA A 748 -46.45 28.45 8.52
C ALA A 748 -45.95 28.54 9.98
N LEU A 749 -45.23 29.62 10.32
CA LEU A 749 -44.75 29.89 11.67
C LEU A 749 -45.91 30.10 12.64
N ILE A 750 -46.93 30.90 12.29
CA ILE A 750 -48.12 31.08 13.13
C ILE A 750 -48.86 29.74 13.32
N ALA A 751 -48.94 28.89 12.30
CA ALA A 751 -49.53 27.56 12.43
C ALA A 751 -48.73 26.66 13.39
N LEU A 752 -47.39 26.64 13.27
CA LEU A 752 -46.50 25.93 14.19
C LEU A 752 -46.65 26.42 15.64
N LEU A 753 -46.74 27.74 15.86
CA LEU A 753 -46.95 28.31 17.20
C LEU A 753 -48.32 27.94 17.80
N ILE A 754 -49.38 27.91 16.99
CA ILE A 754 -50.71 27.45 17.43
C ILE A 754 -50.67 25.96 17.79
N GLU A 755 -49.95 25.13 17.02
CA GLU A 755 -49.76 23.70 17.31
C GLU A 755 -48.98 23.46 18.61
N LYS A 756 -47.86 24.16 18.81
CA LYS A 756 -47.05 24.04 20.04
C LYS A 756 -47.80 24.55 21.26
N LEU A 757 -48.55 25.65 21.15
CA LEU A 757 -49.45 26.14 22.19
C LEU A 757 -50.77 25.34 22.33
N ALA A 758 -50.99 24.31 21.51
CA ALA A 758 -52.04 23.31 21.71
C ALA A 758 -51.49 21.99 22.31
N SER A 759 -50.17 21.79 22.35
CA SER A 759 -49.53 20.58 22.87
C SER A 759 -49.45 20.59 24.40
N PRO A 760 -50.11 19.66 25.11
CA PRO A 760 -50.04 19.59 26.57
C PRO A 760 -48.66 19.18 27.08
N ASP A 761 -47.85 18.49 26.27
CA ASP A 761 -46.51 18.08 26.65
C ASP A 761 -45.52 19.25 26.58
N PHE A 762 -45.64 20.11 25.57
CA PHE A 762 -44.80 21.30 25.41
C PHE A 762 -45.05 22.35 26.52
N ILE A 763 -46.30 22.57 26.92
CA ILE A 763 -46.66 23.61 27.89
C ILE A 763 -46.28 23.22 29.34
N LYS A 764 -46.06 21.93 29.65
CA LYS A 764 -45.65 21.48 31.00
C LYS A 764 -44.37 22.11 31.50
N GLU A 765 -43.48 22.49 30.59
CA GLU A 765 -42.18 23.10 30.89
C GLU A 765 -42.27 24.63 31.09
N TYR A 766 -43.42 25.23 30.76
CA TYR A 766 -43.66 26.67 30.76
C TYR A 766 -44.96 27.04 31.50
N THR A 767 -44.99 26.87 32.82
CA THR A 767 -46.18 27.13 33.66
C THR A 767 -46.62 28.59 33.73
N ASP A 768 -45.70 29.52 33.44
CA ASP A 768 -45.86 30.93 33.78
C ASP A 768 -46.45 31.77 32.62
N ILE A 769 -46.73 31.14 31.47
CA ILE A 769 -47.30 31.78 30.29
C ILE A 769 -48.83 31.58 30.17
N GLN A 770 -49.52 32.58 29.62
CA GLN A 770 -50.96 32.50 29.33
C GLN A 770 -51.23 31.76 28.00
N ALA A 771 -50.77 30.51 27.89
CA ALA A 771 -50.68 29.76 26.62
C ALA A 771 -51.97 29.81 25.78
N GLU A 772 -53.14 29.56 26.37
CA GLU A 772 -54.44 29.59 25.68
C GLU A 772 -54.84 31.00 25.18
N ALA A 773 -54.43 32.06 25.90
CA ALA A 773 -54.68 33.44 25.48
C ALA A 773 -53.82 33.83 24.27
N PHE A 774 -52.53 33.44 24.28
CA PHE A 774 -51.64 33.61 23.13
C PHE A 774 -52.08 32.77 21.93
N ARG A 775 -52.47 31.51 22.15
CA ARG A 775 -53.03 30.63 21.13
C ARG A 775 -54.28 31.24 20.49
N SER A 776 -55.27 31.65 21.29
CA SER A 776 -56.49 32.32 20.78
C SER A 776 -56.17 33.63 20.05
N GLY A 777 -55.14 34.37 20.51
CA GLY A 777 -54.62 35.56 19.83
C GLY A 777 -54.03 35.25 18.45
N LEU A 778 -53.23 34.18 18.33
CA LEU A 778 -52.62 33.72 17.08
C LEU A 778 -53.65 33.11 16.13
N GLU A 779 -54.64 32.37 16.62
CA GLU A 779 -55.75 31.85 15.82
C GLU A 779 -56.57 32.98 15.18
N LYS A 780 -56.76 34.11 15.87
CA LYS A 780 -57.36 35.33 15.31
C LYS A 780 -56.45 36.01 14.28
N PHE A 781 -55.15 36.10 14.54
CA PHE A 781 -54.19 36.66 13.59
C PHE A 781 -54.14 35.84 12.29
N MET A 782 -54.12 34.50 12.39
CA MET A 782 -54.25 33.57 11.27
C MET A 782 -55.57 33.77 10.49
N GLN A 783 -56.68 34.06 11.16
CA GLN A 783 -57.95 34.42 10.49
C GLN A 783 -57.89 35.79 9.77
N ILE A 784 -57.11 36.74 10.28
CA ILE A 784 -56.88 38.04 9.62
C ILE A 784 -56.03 37.85 8.36
N LEU A 785 -54.93 37.08 8.44
CA LEU A 785 -54.09 36.77 7.28
C LEU A 785 -54.85 36.01 6.19
N LYS A 786 -55.67 35.01 6.58
CA LYS A 786 -56.56 34.27 5.65
C LYS A 786 -57.70 35.09 5.04
N ARG A 787 -57.95 36.30 5.55
CA ARG A 787 -58.92 37.28 5.02
C ARG A 787 -58.24 38.52 4.44
N PHE A 788 -56.90 38.54 4.35
CA PHE A 788 -56.15 39.67 3.85
C PHE A 788 -56.49 39.93 2.36
N PRO A 789 -56.58 41.19 1.90
CA PRO A 789 -56.93 41.48 0.51
C PRO A 789 -55.95 40.83 -0.48
N ALA A 790 -56.49 40.20 -1.52
CA ALA A 790 -55.69 39.58 -2.56
C ALA A 790 -54.76 40.61 -3.23
N THR A 791 -53.48 40.25 -3.31
CA THR A 791 -52.41 41.01 -3.96
C THR A 791 -51.57 40.06 -4.80
N VAL A 792 -50.84 40.61 -5.75
CA VAL A 792 -49.69 39.92 -6.35
C VAL A 792 -48.51 39.98 -5.37
N ARG A 793 -47.78 38.88 -5.25
CA ARG A 793 -46.48 38.79 -4.54
C ARG A 793 -45.45 38.09 -5.44
N TYR A 794 -44.18 38.30 -5.11
CA TYR A 794 -43.02 37.76 -5.78
C TYR A 794 -41.83 37.86 -4.81
N ASP A 795 -40.79 37.05 -5.02
CA ASP A 795 -39.58 37.07 -4.19
C ASP A 795 -38.57 38.07 -4.76
N GLN A 796 -38.32 37.97 -6.07
CA GLN A 796 -37.53 38.94 -6.81
C GLN A 796 -38.28 39.42 -8.06
N VAL A 797 -37.87 40.58 -8.56
CA VAL A 797 -38.27 41.10 -9.86
C VAL A 797 -37.05 41.74 -10.52
N GLN A 798 -36.84 41.42 -11.78
CA GLN A 798 -35.64 41.74 -12.54
C GLN A 798 -36.03 42.38 -13.88
N LEU A 799 -35.19 43.29 -14.38
CA LEU A 799 -35.33 43.84 -15.72
C LEU A 799 -34.71 42.87 -16.74
N LYS A 800 -35.55 42.12 -17.47
CA LYS A 800 -35.11 41.19 -18.52
C LYS A 800 -34.58 41.95 -19.75
N SER A 801 -35.20 43.07 -20.10
CA SER A 801 -34.67 44.02 -21.09
C SER A 801 -35.36 45.40 -21.01
N GLU A 802 -34.63 46.44 -21.42
CA GLU A 802 -35.20 47.73 -21.84
C GLU A 802 -35.12 47.82 -23.37
N HIS A 803 -36.18 48.33 -24.00
CA HIS A 803 -36.19 48.64 -25.43
C HIS A 803 -36.69 50.07 -25.66
N THR A 804 -36.06 50.80 -26.57
CA THR A 804 -36.45 52.18 -26.91
C THR A 804 -36.19 52.42 -28.40
N THR A 805 -37.25 52.65 -29.15
CA THR A 805 -37.23 52.92 -30.60
C THR A 805 -38.17 54.08 -30.94
N LEU A 806 -38.07 54.59 -32.17
CA LEU A 806 -38.96 55.64 -32.67
C LEU A 806 -40.42 55.14 -32.64
N GLY A 807 -41.25 55.74 -31.80
CA GLY A 807 -42.66 55.39 -31.63
C GLY A 807 -42.99 54.38 -30.53
N TYR A 808 -42.02 53.65 -29.95
CA TYR A 808 -42.27 52.58 -28.98
C TYR A 808 -41.13 52.41 -27.94
N GLU A 809 -41.47 52.30 -26.66
CA GLU A 809 -40.51 52.02 -25.58
C GLU A 809 -41.11 51.07 -24.55
N HIS A 810 -40.34 50.12 -24.01
CA HIS A 810 -40.82 49.18 -22.98
C HIS A 810 -39.75 48.72 -21.99
N LEU A 811 -40.21 48.36 -20.78
CA LEU A 811 -39.48 47.58 -19.79
C LEU A 811 -40.09 46.18 -19.71
N TRP A 812 -39.29 45.14 -19.96
CA TRP A 812 -39.71 43.75 -19.83
C TRP A 812 -39.28 43.26 -18.43
N LEU A 813 -40.26 42.92 -17.60
CA LEU A 813 -40.04 42.47 -16.24
C LEU A 813 -40.20 40.96 -16.12
N HIS A 814 -39.29 40.34 -15.36
CA HIS A 814 -39.32 38.92 -14.97
C HIS A 814 -39.48 38.84 -13.45
N PHE A 815 -40.32 37.91 -12.97
CA PHE A 815 -40.67 37.75 -11.56
C PHE A 815 -40.39 36.33 -11.08
N ASP A 816 -39.49 36.21 -10.11
CA ASP A 816 -39.19 34.96 -9.42
C ASP A 816 -40.24 34.70 -8.33
N ASN A 817 -40.76 33.46 -8.29
CA ASN A 817 -41.74 32.99 -7.32
C ASN A 817 -43.02 33.87 -7.25
N PHE A 818 -43.67 34.06 -8.38
CA PHE A 818 -44.88 34.87 -8.46
C PHE A 818 -46.08 34.16 -7.81
N SER A 819 -46.90 34.88 -7.04
CA SER A 819 -48.11 34.32 -6.43
C SER A 819 -49.30 35.27 -6.38
N PHE A 820 -50.50 34.68 -6.44
CA PHE A 820 -51.80 35.36 -6.46
C PHE A 820 -52.91 34.37 -6.06
N HIS A 821 -53.81 34.75 -5.14
CA HIS A 821 -54.90 33.89 -4.61
C HIS A 821 -54.44 32.49 -4.12
N GLY A 822 -53.25 32.39 -3.51
CA GLY A 822 -52.71 31.12 -3.00
C GLY A 822 -52.29 30.12 -4.09
N LYS A 823 -52.27 30.54 -5.36
CA LYS A 823 -51.53 29.85 -6.43
C LYS A 823 -50.15 30.49 -6.56
N ARG A 824 -49.16 29.67 -6.89
CA ARG A 824 -47.74 30.02 -7.08
C ARG A 824 -47.30 29.57 -8.47
N TRP A 825 -46.46 30.39 -9.12
CA TRP A 825 -45.83 30.14 -10.40
C TRP A 825 -44.32 30.37 -10.24
N PRO A 826 -43.44 29.49 -10.74
CA PRO A 826 -41.99 29.65 -10.57
C PRO A 826 -41.48 30.97 -11.16
N GLU A 827 -42.00 31.31 -12.34
CA GLU A 827 -41.67 32.49 -13.12
C GLU A 827 -42.96 33.15 -13.61
N PHE A 828 -42.94 34.48 -13.79
CA PHE A 828 -43.96 35.24 -14.51
C PHE A 828 -43.31 36.41 -15.25
N GLU A 829 -43.80 36.75 -16.45
CA GLU A 829 -43.28 37.86 -17.23
C GLU A 829 -44.38 38.75 -17.80
N PHE A 830 -44.15 40.08 -17.77
CA PHE A 830 -44.94 41.03 -18.53
C PHE A 830 -44.13 42.29 -18.87
N ARG A 831 -44.60 43.05 -19.86
CA ARG A 831 -43.98 44.31 -20.29
C ARG A 831 -44.84 45.49 -19.84
N ILE A 832 -44.16 46.53 -19.37
CA ILE A 832 -44.73 47.87 -19.20
C ILE A 832 -44.22 48.68 -20.38
N ALA A 833 -45.12 49.03 -21.31
CA ALA A 833 -44.77 49.67 -22.57
C ALA A 833 -45.45 51.03 -22.73
N CYS A 834 -44.93 51.86 -23.64
CA CYS A 834 -45.56 53.09 -24.08
C CYS A 834 -45.39 53.28 -25.58
N ALA A 835 -46.43 53.83 -26.22
CA ALA A 835 -46.45 54.12 -27.65
C ALA A 835 -46.61 55.63 -27.92
N ASN A 836 -46.31 56.01 -29.17
CA ASN A 836 -46.19 57.40 -29.64
C ASN A 836 -45.05 58.15 -28.96
N VAL A 837 -43.85 57.60 -29.09
CA VAL A 837 -42.60 58.07 -28.48
C VAL A 837 -41.83 58.96 -29.47
N GLU A 838 -41.60 60.22 -29.14
CA GLU A 838 -40.81 61.17 -29.93
C GLU A 838 -39.39 61.36 -29.37
N PRO A 839 -38.41 61.78 -30.19
CA PRO A 839 -37.07 62.15 -29.71
C PRO A 839 -37.13 63.20 -28.59
N ASN A 840 -36.61 62.85 -27.41
CA ASN A 840 -36.64 63.63 -26.17
C ASN A 840 -38.01 63.80 -25.46
N GLN A 841 -39.08 63.14 -25.91
CA GLN A 841 -40.36 63.07 -25.18
C GLN A 841 -40.73 61.62 -24.83
N PHE A 842 -41.30 61.41 -23.64
CA PHE A 842 -41.80 60.11 -23.19
C PHE A 842 -43.23 59.88 -23.74
N GLY A 843 -43.59 58.65 -24.09
CA GLY A 843 -44.85 58.34 -24.76
C GLY A 843 -46.12 58.68 -23.95
N ALA A 844 -47.24 58.88 -24.65
CA ALA A 844 -48.54 59.27 -24.06
C ALA A 844 -49.60 58.15 -24.05
N HIS A 845 -49.25 56.95 -24.55
CA HIS A 845 -50.15 55.80 -24.66
C HIS A 845 -49.58 54.57 -23.93
N PRO A 846 -49.74 54.47 -22.60
CA PRO A 846 -49.23 53.36 -21.81
C PRO A 846 -49.91 52.03 -22.14
N ARG A 847 -49.20 50.92 -21.99
CA ARG A 847 -49.71 49.57 -22.18
C ARG A 847 -49.16 48.62 -21.13
N LEU A 848 -49.96 47.62 -20.78
CA LEU A 848 -49.51 46.44 -20.04
C LEU A 848 -49.64 45.25 -20.98
N GLU A 849 -48.54 44.55 -21.22
CA GLU A 849 -48.47 43.51 -22.27
C GLU A 849 -48.01 42.18 -21.69
N PHE A 850 -48.78 41.13 -21.96
CA PHE A 850 -48.61 39.80 -21.41
C PHE A 850 -48.28 38.84 -22.57
N PRO A 851 -46.99 38.53 -22.81
CA PRO A 851 -46.56 37.67 -23.91
C PRO A 851 -47.07 36.24 -23.76
N GLU A 852 -47.12 35.51 -24.88
CA GLU A 852 -47.54 34.10 -24.92
C GLU A 852 -46.60 33.20 -24.09
N GLU A 853 -45.29 33.44 -24.20
CA GLU A 853 -44.26 32.82 -23.37
C GLU A 853 -44.07 33.64 -22.09
N GLY A 854 -44.16 33.00 -20.91
CA GLY A 854 -43.99 33.63 -19.60
C GLY A 854 -45.18 34.48 -19.08
N GLY A 855 -46.04 35.01 -19.94
CA GLY A 855 -47.14 35.92 -19.56
C GLY A 855 -48.56 35.32 -19.53
N GLN A 856 -48.75 34.07 -19.97
CA GLN A 856 -50.06 33.41 -20.00
C GLN A 856 -50.64 33.12 -18.60
N ALA A 857 -49.84 32.52 -17.71
CA ALA A 857 -50.18 32.43 -16.30
C ALA A 857 -49.90 33.78 -15.64
N PRO A 858 -50.74 34.30 -14.72
CA PRO A 858 -51.75 33.60 -13.92
C PRO A 858 -53.20 33.74 -14.43
N PHE A 859 -53.42 34.12 -15.69
CA PHE A 859 -54.76 34.26 -16.26
C PHE A 859 -55.47 32.89 -16.39
N ASN A 860 -56.79 32.88 -16.21
CA ASN A 860 -57.64 31.73 -16.51
C ASN A 860 -58.11 31.73 -17.98
N ALA A 861 -58.15 32.89 -18.64
CA ALA A 861 -58.57 33.03 -20.04
C ALA A 861 -57.72 34.05 -20.82
N TRP A 862 -56.39 33.85 -20.83
CA TRP A 862 -55.50 34.59 -21.73
C TRP A 862 -55.91 34.37 -23.19
N PHE A 863 -55.76 35.40 -24.03
CA PHE A 863 -56.04 35.31 -25.47
C PHE A 863 -55.10 36.22 -26.27
N VAL A 864 -54.77 35.80 -27.49
CA VAL A 864 -54.07 36.65 -28.45
C VAL A 864 -54.94 37.87 -28.79
N GLU A 865 -54.36 39.05 -28.64
CA GLU A 865 -54.95 40.32 -29.07
C GLU A 865 -54.10 40.96 -30.18
N SER A 866 -52.78 40.91 -30.03
CA SER A 866 -51.81 41.48 -30.96
C SER A 866 -50.51 40.65 -31.03
N TYR A 867 -49.56 41.10 -31.84
CA TYR A 867 -48.27 40.46 -32.08
C TYR A 867 -47.19 41.54 -32.23
N ASP A 868 -45.98 41.28 -31.73
CA ASP A 868 -44.77 42.07 -32.01
C ASP A 868 -43.58 41.16 -32.33
N ASP A 869 -42.41 41.75 -32.57
CA ASP A 869 -41.17 41.04 -32.93
C ASP A 869 -40.72 39.98 -31.89
N PHE A 870 -41.36 39.94 -30.71
CA PHE A 870 -41.12 39.00 -29.63
C PHE A 870 -42.30 38.03 -29.39
N GLY A 871 -43.25 37.90 -30.32
CA GLY A 871 -44.32 36.89 -30.28
C GLY A 871 -45.75 37.44 -30.16
N THR A 872 -46.72 36.55 -29.94
CA THR A 872 -48.11 36.96 -29.71
C THR A 872 -48.29 37.47 -28.27
N LYS A 873 -49.22 38.40 -28.06
CA LYS A 873 -49.46 39.01 -26.75
C LYS A 873 -50.93 39.39 -26.52
N LEU A 874 -51.29 39.45 -25.24
CA LEU A 874 -52.46 40.15 -24.72
C LEU A 874 -51.99 41.53 -24.25
N GLU A 875 -52.49 42.63 -24.84
CA GLU A 875 -52.19 43.97 -24.33
C GLU A 875 -53.43 44.69 -23.78
N LEU A 876 -53.28 45.40 -22.66
CA LEU A 876 -54.28 46.29 -22.10
C LEU A 876 -53.81 47.73 -22.29
N ARG A 877 -54.49 48.46 -23.18
CA ARG A 877 -54.11 49.80 -23.63
C ARG A 877 -54.71 50.89 -22.76
N PHE A 878 -53.92 51.92 -22.50
CA PHE A 878 -54.31 53.17 -21.85
C PHE A 878 -53.91 54.36 -22.75
N ALA A 879 -54.56 55.51 -22.58
CA ALA A 879 -54.19 56.75 -23.24
C ALA A 879 -54.55 57.97 -22.38
N GLN A 880 -53.62 58.92 -22.30
CA GLN A 880 -53.84 60.14 -21.52
C GLN A 880 -54.91 61.04 -22.17
N PRO A 881 -55.72 61.79 -21.39
CA PRO A 881 -55.73 61.79 -19.93
C PRO A 881 -56.37 60.53 -19.34
N ASP A 882 -57.56 60.11 -19.79
CA ASP A 882 -58.40 59.21 -18.98
C ASP A 882 -58.88 57.94 -19.70
N ALA A 883 -58.28 57.50 -20.81
CA ALA A 883 -58.81 56.38 -21.62
C ALA A 883 -58.15 55.03 -21.31
N MET A 884 -58.95 53.96 -21.39
CA MET A 884 -58.57 52.57 -21.11
C MET A 884 -59.38 51.65 -22.05
N ASP A 885 -58.81 50.54 -22.51
CA ASP A 885 -59.50 49.57 -23.35
C ASP A 885 -60.52 48.73 -22.56
N MET A 886 -61.73 49.27 -22.45
CA MET A 886 -62.84 48.61 -21.76
C MET A 886 -63.38 47.39 -22.51
N ALA A 887 -63.13 47.25 -23.82
CA ALA A 887 -63.58 46.09 -24.58
C ALA A 887 -62.74 44.85 -24.25
N ILE A 888 -61.42 45.03 -24.12
CA ILE A 888 -60.51 44.01 -23.60
C ILE A 888 -60.83 43.71 -22.13
N TRP A 889 -61.00 44.75 -21.30
CA TRP A 889 -61.31 44.60 -19.86
C TRP A 889 -62.54 43.73 -19.55
N TRP A 890 -63.64 43.92 -20.31
CA TRP A 890 -64.87 43.14 -20.11
C TRP A 890 -64.83 41.75 -20.76
N ARG A 891 -63.89 41.47 -21.68
CA ARG A 891 -63.66 40.15 -22.28
C ARG A 891 -62.91 39.18 -21.33
N LEU A 892 -62.11 39.72 -20.41
CA LEU A 892 -61.41 38.95 -19.36
C LEU A 892 -62.38 38.28 -18.37
N THR A 893 -61.96 37.24 -17.65
CA THR A 893 -62.77 36.68 -16.55
C THR A 893 -62.75 37.58 -15.30
N GLU A 894 -63.58 37.25 -14.32
CA GLU A 894 -63.57 37.95 -13.02
C GLU A 894 -62.23 37.80 -12.29
N HIS A 895 -61.67 36.59 -12.25
CA HIS A 895 -60.32 36.32 -11.72
C HIS A 895 -59.26 37.17 -12.43
N ASP A 896 -59.30 37.21 -13.77
CA ASP A 896 -58.33 37.97 -14.58
C ASP A 896 -58.41 39.48 -14.31
N ARG A 897 -59.61 40.01 -14.11
CA ARG A 897 -59.81 41.41 -13.70
C ARG A 897 -59.28 41.67 -12.29
N ILE A 898 -59.51 40.78 -11.32
CA ILE A 898 -58.98 40.94 -9.96
C ILE A 898 -57.45 40.84 -9.98
N PHE A 899 -56.88 39.96 -10.81
CA PHE A 899 -55.44 39.85 -11.04
C PHE A 899 -54.86 41.15 -11.57
N LEU A 900 -55.39 41.67 -12.68
CA LEU A 900 -54.90 42.92 -13.26
C LEU A 900 -55.13 44.12 -12.33
N ALA A 901 -56.22 44.17 -11.56
CA ALA A 901 -56.42 45.20 -10.54
C ALA A 901 -55.34 45.16 -9.45
N ALA A 902 -55.00 43.96 -8.96
CA ALA A 902 -53.93 43.76 -7.97
C ALA A 902 -52.54 44.09 -8.53
N LEU A 903 -52.26 43.68 -9.78
CA LEU A 903 -51.01 44.00 -10.47
C LEU A 903 -50.85 45.50 -10.70
N ILE A 904 -51.89 46.16 -11.24
CA ILE A 904 -51.92 47.61 -11.45
C ILE A 904 -51.70 48.34 -10.12
N LYS A 905 -52.36 47.91 -9.03
CA LYS A 905 -52.17 48.49 -7.68
C LYS A 905 -50.73 48.34 -7.15
N ARG A 906 -49.94 47.39 -7.66
CA ARG A 906 -48.53 47.17 -7.25
C ARG A 906 -47.49 47.77 -8.22
N LEU A 907 -47.88 48.25 -9.41
CA LEU A 907 -46.95 48.75 -10.45
C LEU A 907 -45.87 49.74 -9.96
N PRO A 908 -46.16 50.80 -9.17
CA PRO A 908 -45.12 51.72 -8.70
C PRO A 908 -44.10 51.06 -7.76
N PHE A 909 -44.54 50.17 -6.85
CA PHE A 909 -43.66 49.43 -5.94
C PHE A 909 -42.82 48.38 -6.68
N ILE A 910 -43.37 47.79 -7.75
CA ILE A 910 -42.65 46.93 -8.68
C ILE A 910 -41.52 47.71 -9.36
N LEU A 911 -41.81 48.88 -9.94
CA LEU A 911 -40.78 49.70 -10.59
C LEU A 911 -39.76 50.26 -9.59
N GLU A 912 -40.18 50.69 -8.40
CA GLU A 912 -39.27 51.12 -7.33
C GLU A 912 -38.34 49.98 -6.89
N THR A 913 -38.85 48.73 -6.81
CA THR A 913 -38.01 47.55 -6.57
C THR A 913 -36.91 47.43 -7.63
N VAL A 914 -37.27 47.46 -8.91
CA VAL A 914 -36.32 47.28 -10.02
C VAL A 914 -35.38 48.49 -10.14
N GLN A 915 -35.81 49.69 -9.75
CA GLN A 915 -34.96 50.87 -9.63
C GLN A 915 -33.91 50.73 -8.52
N ILE A 916 -34.20 49.97 -7.45
CA ILE A 916 -33.26 49.72 -6.34
C ILE A 916 -32.25 48.62 -6.69
N SER A 917 -32.62 47.63 -7.51
CA SER A 917 -31.73 46.53 -7.94
C SER A 917 -31.03 46.75 -9.29
N GLY A 918 -31.53 47.65 -10.13
CA GLY A 918 -31.14 47.79 -11.54
C GLY A 918 -30.15 48.91 -11.85
N GLY A 919 -29.59 48.84 -13.06
CA GLY A 919 -28.66 49.84 -13.61
C GLY A 919 -29.33 51.11 -14.17
N LYS A 920 -28.53 51.90 -14.90
CA LYS A 920 -29.03 53.09 -15.61
C LYS A 920 -29.81 52.68 -16.87
N LEU A 921 -31.11 52.93 -16.85
CA LEU A 921 -31.98 52.94 -18.03
C LEU A 921 -31.60 54.05 -19.03
N GLN A 922 -32.01 53.91 -20.28
CA GLN A 922 -31.99 54.98 -21.29
C GLN A 922 -33.00 56.09 -20.95
N ARG A 923 -34.16 55.72 -20.41
CA ARG A 923 -35.17 56.67 -19.90
C ARG A 923 -35.10 56.83 -18.39
N PRO A 924 -35.17 58.05 -17.82
CA PRO A 924 -35.17 58.24 -16.37
C PRO A 924 -36.33 57.50 -15.69
N TRP A 925 -36.02 56.74 -14.63
CA TRP A 925 -37.01 56.02 -13.80
C TRP A 925 -38.20 56.89 -13.35
N ALA A 926 -38.00 58.21 -13.19
CA ALA A 926 -39.05 59.16 -12.86
C ALA A 926 -40.22 59.17 -13.86
N GLU A 927 -39.97 59.02 -15.16
CA GLU A 927 -41.03 58.98 -16.18
C GLU A 927 -41.77 57.63 -16.16
N TRP A 928 -41.07 56.51 -15.98
CA TRP A 928 -41.69 55.19 -15.80
C TRP A 928 -42.57 55.12 -14.54
N ASN A 929 -42.09 55.63 -13.40
CA ASN A 929 -42.86 55.68 -12.15
C ASN A 929 -44.09 56.60 -12.26
N LYS A 930 -43.94 57.75 -12.92
CA LYS A 930 -45.04 58.66 -13.26
C LYS A 930 -46.06 58.00 -14.19
N MET A 931 -45.62 57.21 -15.17
CA MET A 931 -46.52 56.44 -16.04
C MET A 931 -47.26 55.35 -15.28
N ALA A 932 -46.61 54.59 -14.39
CA ALA A 932 -47.28 53.60 -13.53
C ALA A 932 -48.34 54.25 -12.61
N THR A 933 -48.03 55.42 -12.06
CA THR A 933 -48.97 56.24 -11.27
C THR A 933 -50.17 56.69 -12.12
N GLU A 934 -49.94 57.07 -13.38
CA GLU A 934 -51.01 57.48 -14.30
C GLU A 934 -51.88 56.28 -14.75
N ILE A 935 -51.28 55.11 -15.02
CA ILE A 935 -52.03 53.86 -15.25
C ILE A 935 -52.95 53.57 -14.06
N GLN A 936 -52.46 53.68 -12.82
CA GLN A 936 -53.29 53.53 -11.62
C GLN A 936 -54.44 54.54 -11.56
N ARG A 937 -54.17 55.82 -11.86
CA ARG A 937 -55.18 56.89 -11.83
C ARG A 937 -56.29 56.64 -12.85
N ILE A 938 -55.92 56.32 -14.10
CA ILE A 938 -56.86 56.00 -15.19
C ILE A 938 -57.67 54.75 -14.83
N PHE A 939 -56.99 53.70 -14.36
CA PHE A 939 -57.62 52.44 -13.96
C PHE A 939 -58.65 52.64 -12.85
N ALA A 940 -58.29 53.36 -11.78
CA ALA A 940 -59.20 53.67 -10.68
C ALA A 940 -60.41 54.48 -11.17
N MET A 941 -60.19 55.51 -11.98
CA MET A 941 -61.26 56.33 -12.57
C MET A 941 -62.22 55.54 -13.47
N ARG A 942 -61.72 54.52 -14.20
CA ARG A 942 -62.53 53.70 -15.10
C ARG A 942 -63.22 52.50 -14.45
N THR A 943 -62.72 52.03 -13.30
CA THR A 943 -63.28 50.85 -12.61
C THR A 943 -64.11 51.15 -11.37
N THR A 944 -64.00 52.35 -10.79
CA THR A 944 -64.84 52.77 -9.65
C THR A 944 -66.22 53.29 -10.04
N VAL A 945 -66.52 53.43 -11.33
CA VAL A 945 -67.83 53.91 -11.83
C VAL A 945 -68.79 52.73 -12.11
N SER A 946 -69.76 52.58 -11.21
CA SER A 946 -71.04 51.87 -11.42
C SER A 946 -72.13 52.76 -10.79
N LEU A 947 -73.32 52.97 -11.36
CA LEU A 947 -74.17 52.05 -12.11
C LEU A 947 -74.95 52.77 -13.24
N VAL A 948 -75.22 52.09 -14.37
CA VAL A 948 -76.53 51.98 -15.08
C VAL A 948 -76.39 50.89 -16.17
N PRO A 949 -77.25 49.84 -16.21
CA PRO A 949 -77.35 48.92 -17.34
C PRO A 949 -78.50 49.29 -18.30
N THR A 950 -78.20 49.48 -19.59
CA THR A 950 -79.20 49.64 -20.68
C THR A 950 -78.60 49.17 -22.04
N PRO A 951 -79.39 48.85 -23.09
CA PRO A 951 -79.38 47.46 -23.57
C PRO A 951 -78.73 47.20 -24.94
N VAL A 952 -78.63 45.90 -25.24
CA VAL A 952 -78.18 45.26 -26.50
C VAL A 952 -78.93 45.74 -27.75
N PRO A 953 -78.21 46.03 -28.85
CA PRO A 953 -78.72 45.91 -30.21
C PRO A 953 -78.34 44.56 -30.86
N THR A 954 -79.36 43.87 -31.33
CA THR A 954 -79.42 42.71 -32.24
C THR A 954 -78.24 42.44 -33.19
N ALA A 955 -77.90 41.15 -33.34
CA ALA A 955 -77.11 40.62 -34.45
C ALA A 955 -77.88 40.62 -35.80
N PRO A 956 -77.15 40.54 -36.93
CA PRO A 956 -77.60 39.80 -38.10
C PRO A 956 -76.68 38.59 -38.42
N THR A 957 -77.20 37.67 -39.24
CA THR A 957 -76.61 36.35 -39.56
C THR A 957 -76.00 36.31 -40.99
N PRO A 958 -75.60 35.19 -41.65
CA PRO A 958 -74.17 35.02 -41.94
C PRO A 958 -73.79 34.74 -43.42
N VAL A 959 -72.49 34.48 -43.64
CA VAL A 959 -71.84 33.84 -44.81
C VAL A 959 -71.78 34.63 -46.14
N ALA A 960 -70.54 34.91 -46.58
CA ALA A 960 -70.16 34.89 -47.99
C ALA A 960 -68.68 34.50 -48.13
N THR A 961 -68.39 33.45 -48.90
CA THR A 961 -67.02 33.02 -49.26
C THR A 961 -66.67 33.57 -50.65
N ILE A 962 -65.41 33.95 -50.93
CA ILE A 962 -64.77 33.73 -52.26
C ILE A 962 -63.25 33.96 -52.26
N LYS A 963 -62.63 33.30 -53.23
CA LYS A 963 -61.21 32.96 -53.47
C LYS A 963 -60.16 34.08 -53.43
N ALA A 964 -58.97 33.62 -53.06
CA ALA A 964 -57.63 34.12 -53.36
C ALA A 964 -57.35 34.60 -54.80
N ALA A 965 -56.30 35.41 -54.94
CA ALA A 965 -55.54 35.63 -56.17
C ALA A 965 -54.03 35.77 -55.87
N ILE A 966 -53.17 35.21 -56.72
CA ILE A 966 -51.70 35.34 -56.70
C ILE A 966 -51.26 35.92 -58.06
N PRO A 967 -50.33 36.88 -58.06
CA PRO A 967 -49.23 36.89 -59.02
C PRO A 967 -47.87 36.97 -58.28
N SER A 968 -46.88 36.11 -58.49
CA SER A 968 -46.21 35.66 -59.74
C SER A 968 -45.08 36.59 -60.22
N THR A 969 -43.94 36.47 -59.53
CA THR A 969 -42.57 36.28 -60.08
C THR A 969 -42.03 37.17 -61.23
N SER A 970 -40.90 37.88 -61.00
CA SER A 970 -39.69 37.82 -61.85
C SER A 970 -38.51 38.69 -61.37
N ALA A 971 -37.30 38.10 -61.27
CA ALA A 971 -35.95 38.72 -61.49
C ALA A 971 -35.50 39.93 -60.60
N SER A 972 -34.21 40.20 -60.31
CA SER A 972 -32.92 39.51 -60.60
C SER A 972 -31.76 40.15 -59.80
N PHE A 973 -30.93 39.35 -59.08
CA PHE A 973 -29.45 39.45 -58.81
C PHE A 973 -28.78 40.80 -58.37
N PRO A 974 -27.55 40.83 -57.78
CA PRO A 974 -26.53 39.76 -57.68
C PRO A 974 -25.90 39.48 -56.29
N GLU A 975 -25.16 38.37 -56.27
CA GLU A 975 -23.96 37.95 -55.48
C GLU A 975 -23.50 38.68 -54.20
N GLU A 976 -23.20 37.86 -53.17
CA GLU A 976 -22.08 38.07 -52.23
C GLU A 976 -21.39 36.69 -51.95
N PRO A 977 -20.04 36.58 -51.80
CA PRO A 977 -19.35 35.29 -51.94
C PRO A 977 -18.82 34.60 -50.67
N LYS A 978 -18.98 33.27 -50.63
CA LYS A 978 -18.09 32.23 -50.06
C LYS A 978 -17.33 32.48 -48.74
N GLN A 979 -17.67 31.69 -47.71
CA GLN A 979 -16.82 30.66 -47.04
C GLN A 979 -17.56 30.14 -45.77
N ALA A 980 -17.31 28.95 -45.22
CA ALA A 980 -16.97 27.64 -45.79
C ALA A 980 -17.23 26.56 -44.71
N GLN A 981 -17.95 25.49 -45.02
CA GLN A 981 -18.12 24.32 -44.15
C GLN A 981 -18.04 23.03 -44.95
N GLU A 982 -17.04 22.21 -44.65
CA GLU A 982 -17.00 20.78 -44.99
C GLU A 982 -17.71 20.04 -43.83
N SER A 983 -18.87 19.40 -43.99
CA SER A 983 -19.27 18.29 -44.89
C SER A 983 -18.93 16.90 -44.34
N LEU A 984 -19.86 16.34 -43.56
CA LEU A 984 -19.91 14.92 -43.20
C LEU A 984 -20.64 14.10 -44.28
N SER A 985 -20.00 13.04 -44.78
CA SER A 985 -20.60 12.00 -45.64
C SER A 985 -21.27 10.90 -44.79
N VAL A 986 -22.47 10.34 -45.07
CA VAL A 986 -23.12 9.81 -46.31
C VAL A 986 -22.64 8.37 -46.64
N VAL A 987 -23.46 7.31 -46.84
CA VAL A 987 -24.92 7.06 -46.65
C VAL A 987 -25.24 5.53 -46.66
N LYS A 988 -26.38 5.14 -46.06
CA LYS A 988 -27.23 3.91 -46.15
C LYS A 988 -26.82 2.63 -46.96
N THR A 989 -26.93 1.48 -46.28
CA THR A 989 -27.60 0.18 -46.62
C THR A 989 -27.68 -0.40 -48.05
N THR A 990 -27.46 -1.73 -48.18
CA THR A 990 -28.30 -2.62 -49.02
C THR A 990 -28.18 -4.11 -48.62
N GLU A 991 -29.15 -4.95 -49.00
CA GLU A 991 -29.18 -6.41 -48.80
C GLU A 991 -28.78 -7.18 -50.09
N LYS A 992 -28.24 -8.42 -49.98
CA LYS A 992 -28.93 -9.68 -50.43
C LYS A 992 -28.08 -10.98 -50.45
N SER A 993 -28.83 -12.09 -50.46
CA SER A 993 -28.56 -13.41 -51.09
C SER A 993 -27.38 -14.29 -50.64
N SER A 994 -27.64 -15.09 -49.60
CA SER A 994 -27.73 -16.57 -49.66
C SER A 994 -26.76 -17.42 -50.53
N THR A 995 -26.17 -18.45 -49.92
CA THR A 995 -26.03 -19.78 -50.55
C THR A 995 -26.09 -20.89 -49.49
N GLN A 996 -26.73 -22.02 -49.81
CA GLN A 996 -26.67 -23.26 -49.02
C GLN A 996 -25.74 -24.27 -49.70
N THR A 997 -24.95 -25.02 -48.94
CA THR A 997 -24.71 -26.46 -49.19
C THR A 997 -24.25 -27.15 -47.91
N ALA A 998 -24.44 -28.47 -47.83
CA ALA A 998 -24.11 -29.28 -46.65
C ALA A 998 -23.18 -30.44 -47.01
N SER A 999 -22.34 -30.86 -46.07
CA SER A 999 -21.58 -32.12 -46.14
C SER A 999 -21.61 -32.83 -44.78
N LYS A 1000 -22.05 -34.10 -44.78
CA LYS A 1000 -22.04 -34.99 -43.60
C LYS A 1000 -20.87 -35.96 -43.70
N THR A 1001 -20.05 -36.07 -42.66
CA THR A 1001 -19.30 -37.27 -42.21
C THR A 1001 -18.50 -36.91 -40.95
N GLY A 1002 -18.39 -37.71 -39.89
CA GLY A 1002 -19.12 -38.94 -39.56
C GLY A 1002 -18.38 -39.83 -38.54
N THR A 1003 -19.02 -40.16 -37.41
CA THR A 1003 -18.54 -41.08 -36.33
C THR A 1003 -17.32 -40.58 -35.51
N ASN A 1004 -17.06 -41.01 -34.26
CA ASN A 1004 -17.58 -42.19 -33.52
C ASN A 1004 -17.75 -41.96 -31.98
N LYS A 1005 -18.20 -43.02 -31.26
CA LYS A 1005 -18.53 -43.18 -29.81
C LYS A 1005 -17.40 -42.73 -28.83
N SER A 1006 -17.58 -42.59 -27.50
CA SER A 1006 -18.55 -43.10 -26.49
C SER A 1006 -18.76 -42.09 -25.32
N ALA A 1007 -19.86 -42.01 -24.56
CA ALA A 1007 -20.37 -42.90 -23.48
C ALA A 1007 -19.30 -43.34 -22.43
N SER A 1008 -19.52 -43.30 -21.09
CA SER A 1008 -20.67 -42.86 -20.26
C SER A 1008 -20.34 -42.71 -18.75
N GLY A 1009 -21.11 -41.92 -17.98
CA GLY A 1009 -21.14 -41.93 -16.50
C GLY A 1009 -20.07 -41.06 -15.80
N THR A 1010 -20.17 -40.67 -14.52
CA THR A 1010 -20.97 -41.21 -13.40
C THR A 1010 -21.29 -40.14 -12.32
N LYS A 1011 -22.33 -40.37 -11.49
CA LYS A 1011 -22.79 -39.76 -10.21
C LYS A 1011 -21.93 -38.60 -9.60
N ARG A 1012 -22.45 -37.45 -9.13
CA ARG A 1012 -23.67 -37.06 -8.35
C ARG A 1012 -23.61 -37.35 -6.82
N ARG A 1013 -23.77 -36.29 -6.00
CA ARG A 1013 -23.85 -36.18 -4.51
C ARG A 1013 -22.50 -36.27 -3.75
N ARG A 1014 -22.09 -35.36 -2.84
CA ARG A 1014 -22.71 -34.52 -1.75
C ARG A 1014 -22.47 -35.17 -0.37
N VAL A 1015 -21.84 -34.42 0.56
CA VAL A 1015 -22.17 -34.25 2.01
C VAL A 1015 -20.92 -33.84 2.84
N GLN A 1016 -21.06 -32.78 3.65
CA GLN A 1016 -20.19 -32.33 4.77
C GLN A 1016 -18.72 -31.93 4.45
N LYS A 1017 -18.09 -31.08 5.25
CA LYS A 1017 -18.60 -30.38 6.45
C LYS A 1017 -19.28 -29.06 6.10
#